data_AF-A0A964PAT0-F1
#
_entry.id   AF-A0A964PAT0-F1
#
_cell.length_a   1.000
_cell.length_b   1.000
_cell.length_c   1.000
_cell.angle_alpha   90.00
_cell.angle_beta   90.00
_cell.angle_gamma   90.00
#
_symmetry.space_group_name_H-M   'P 1'
#
loop_
_entity.id
_entity.type
_entity.pdbx_description
1 polymer ?
#
loop_
_entity_poly.entity_id
_entity_poly.type
_entity_poly.pdbx_seq_one_letter_code
_entity_poly.pdbx_strand_id
1 'polypeptide(L)'
;MNVRTSRILVVALSVVIGLGILFAAWKFDLNLPPSKRDRTVPIDELVAPSPLSAQERAAVEARKGFGTTVQLDQGAWVQVAGKDGRIAQQYTAERIDPQPGAFMGMVEPRTVFYLDDGRVATLRANAGRVHVPNRSLESGTFTGNVVIRVYRPAPGAAVDLVRDSPAMILESEQLDFDQVLGQVSCESAFRLTTDILTFDGEGLDLLLGRDGKTIERLTVAHPLGPIVIDRGRQSRQRVSAPPRTAPMERVSWRPNAPVHTQPFTASQEAPPPTAQPEAEDHSFYRLELHDDVEVLRYAGADRAWTKGDLLVAIFTLKNDLIAREMVLDSPRDSGRMPPMGVRARLALAAMAAQQEPEGDLLVVRFTGQLKFEPAPAGQTLPARPEDMRVEIDGEEVEIANHVGLALRAKDVDLDLARDTAGRTAPKLLIAKGAVEATDVAQTLWCDSLRAEFESTEVSAPARTATSGDPALGPAEATRVDADHGVQIQLKDGARIFGEGMIAFPPTGRADLRGPGLSIFRGGVLIDGLESLAVDDRARTAQSPRGGRARSWSDPIFDPDLRGKLAAPELPTAKPEMDAQWKGEMTYTDRAAGGAVLELSQTVKIRAQPRAEEFDALDAEHVHLELDRRPSADRSLASNATATALSPTGGEVRPRRLIATGDARIENQLWLDAARTGEPRLFQVRGQRIDYDAITGEASVPGAGSVLVNVPSGGARDTKAQQTRARDQTVAGGGVEGVSRFRWGAAMNLKHLVDQQFLMTMDQSVELVRAGPETSETMTLTCDRLEATLERTATAPDDSAEGSTAFNMGGSSELQRVRGIGRCFIRTPDYDVECEEFDYSVVTQIAQLRARPGRLVNVLPKGQGTPLRAAAMTWDMTTGRIQIRSGSGALGQ
;
A
#
# COMPACT_ATOMS: atom_id res chain seq x y z
N MET A 1 12.27 5.29 7.35
CA MET A 1 11.55 4.22 8.09
C MET A 1 11.43 3.05 7.13
N ASN A 2 12.27 2.02 7.27
CA ASN A 2 12.52 1.05 6.19
C ASN A 2 12.06 -0.36 6.59
N VAL A 3 10.74 -0.58 6.69
CA VAL A 3 10.10 -1.91 6.70
C VAL A 3 8.65 -1.73 6.19
N ARG A 4 8.42 -1.60 4.87
CA ARG A 4 7.05 -1.43 4.34
C ARG A 4 6.68 -2.32 3.14
N THR A 5 7.65 -2.74 2.32
CA THR A 5 7.35 -3.32 1.00
C THR A 5 7.42 -4.85 0.90
N SER A 6 8.14 -5.52 1.79
CA SER A 6 8.37 -6.98 1.80
C SER A 6 7.15 -7.85 2.20
N ARG A 7 5.93 -7.28 2.29
CA ARG A 7 4.80 -7.92 3.00
C ARG A 7 3.57 -8.23 2.15
N ILE A 8 3.44 -7.62 0.97
CA ILE A 8 2.41 -7.99 -0.02
C ILE A 8 2.67 -9.41 -0.58
N LEU A 9 3.92 -9.87 -0.50
CA LEU A 9 4.37 -11.21 -0.90
C LEU A 9 3.50 -12.36 -0.37
N VAL A 10 3.07 -12.29 0.88
CA VAL A 10 2.45 -13.42 1.61
C VAL A 10 1.02 -13.71 1.13
N VAL A 11 0.44 -12.78 0.37
CA VAL A 11 -0.95 -12.73 -0.05
C VAL A 11 -1.15 -13.43 -1.41
N ALA A 12 -0.28 -13.15 -2.38
CA ALA A 12 -0.13 -13.93 -3.61
C ALA A 12 0.22 -15.41 -3.38
N LEU A 13 0.64 -15.74 -2.15
CA LEU A 13 1.46 -16.90 -1.81
C LEU A 13 0.68 -18.18 -1.54
N SER A 14 -0.52 -18.07 -0.96
CA SER A 14 -1.40 -19.20 -0.62
C SER A 14 -1.71 -20.01 -1.88
N VAL A 15 -2.04 -19.30 -2.96
CA VAL A 15 -2.59 -19.90 -4.17
C VAL A 15 -1.53 -20.62 -5.00
N VAL A 16 -0.30 -20.07 -5.10
CA VAL A 16 0.87 -20.73 -5.72
C VAL A 16 1.00 -22.19 -5.28
N ILE A 17 0.76 -22.41 -3.99
CA ILE A 17 1.01 -23.67 -3.32
C ILE A 17 -0.16 -24.61 -3.63
N GLY A 18 -1.42 -24.17 -3.46
CA GLY A 18 -2.63 -25.00 -3.61
C GLY A 18 -2.76 -25.73 -4.95
N LEU A 19 -2.23 -25.14 -6.01
CA LEU A 19 -2.30 -25.66 -7.38
C LEU A 19 -1.13 -26.61 -7.72
N GLY A 20 0.03 -26.42 -7.09
CA GLY A 20 1.20 -27.30 -7.24
C GLY A 20 1.04 -28.69 -6.60
N ILE A 21 -0.17 -29.02 -6.14
CA ILE A 21 -0.41 -30.09 -5.18
C ILE A 21 -1.16 -31.27 -5.79
N LEU A 22 -2.04 -31.03 -6.76
CA LEU A 22 -2.37 -32.04 -7.77
C LEU A 22 -1.13 -32.45 -8.56
N PHE A 23 -0.20 -31.51 -8.79
CA PHE A 23 1.08 -31.83 -9.40
C PHE A 23 1.94 -32.78 -8.55
N ALA A 24 1.85 -32.75 -7.21
CA ALA A 24 2.56 -33.70 -6.36
C ALA A 24 2.00 -35.13 -6.46
N ALA A 25 0.69 -35.28 -6.73
CA ALA A 25 0.09 -36.55 -7.07
C ALA A 25 0.55 -37.06 -8.46
N TRP A 26 0.96 -36.17 -9.38
CA TRP A 26 1.45 -36.54 -10.72
C TRP A 26 2.98 -36.58 -10.88
N LYS A 27 3.78 -36.02 -9.95
CA LYS A 27 5.27 -36.09 -9.88
C LYS A 27 5.85 -37.53 -9.86
N PHE A 28 4.98 -38.51 -10.00
CA PHE A 28 5.24 -39.90 -10.36
C PHE A 28 6.01 -40.14 -11.67
N ASP A 29 5.98 -39.27 -12.68
CA ASP A 29 6.42 -39.66 -14.05
C ASP A 29 7.76 -39.10 -14.60
N LEU A 30 8.32 -38.04 -14.02
CA LEU A 30 9.33 -37.21 -14.73
C LEU A 30 10.76 -37.10 -14.12
N ASN A 31 11.25 -38.06 -13.32
CA ASN A 31 12.69 -38.06 -12.93
C ASN A 31 13.25 -39.48 -12.69
N LEU A 32 13.50 -40.24 -13.76
CA LEU A 32 14.37 -41.42 -13.73
C LEU A 32 15.34 -41.37 -14.94
N PRO A 33 16.66 -41.49 -14.73
CA PRO A 33 17.59 -41.65 -15.85
C PRO A 33 17.37 -43.02 -16.53
N PRO A 34 17.54 -43.12 -17.86
CA PRO A 34 17.28 -44.36 -18.58
C PRO A 34 18.17 -45.50 -18.09
N SER A 35 17.56 -46.51 -17.47
CA SER A 35 18.25 -47.70 -16.96
C SER A 35 18.69 -48.63 -18.09
N LYS A 36 19.79 -48.27 -18.76
CA LYS A 36 20.48 -49.15 -19.70
C LYS A 36 21.24 -50.23 -18.91
N ARG A 37 20.61 -51.40 -18.72
CA ARG A 37 21.29 -52.63 -18.30
C ARG A 37 21.04 -53.73 -19.33
N ASP A 38 22.08 -53.96 -20.12
CA ASP A 38 22.24 -55.20 -20.87
C ASP A 38 22.47 -56.35 -19.88
N ARG A 39 21.69 -57.42 -20.03
CA ARG A 39 21.86 -58.70 -19.33
C ARG A 39 21.60 -59.84 -20.30
N THR A 40 22.31 -59.83 -21.40
CA THR A 40 22.57 -61.04 -22.18
C THR A 40 23.40 -62.02 -21.34
N VAL A 41 22.75 -63.10 -20.90
CA VAL A 41 23.38 -64.34 -20.44
C VAL A 41 22.98 -65.43 -21.45
N PRO A 42 23.87 -66.34 -21.88
CA PRO A 42 23.56 -67.29 -22.94
C PRO A 42 22.40 -68.22 -22.58
N ILE A 43 21.47 -68.40 -23.52
CA ILE A 43 20.47 -69.47 -23.45
C ILE A 43 21.07 -70.69 -24.13
N ASP A 44 21.76 -71.52 -23.36
CA ASP A 44 22.08 -72.89 -23.79
C ASP A 44 20.99 -73.86 -23.28
N GLU A 45 20.56 -74.74 -24.19
CA GLU A 45 19.70 -75.92 -23.98
C GLU A 45 18.34 -75.73 -23.26
N LEU A 46 17.39 -75.07 -23.94
CA LEU A 46 15.98 -75.42 -23.81
C LEU A 46 15.60 -76.46 -24.87
N VAL A 47 15.34 -77.70 -24.42
CA VAL A 47 14.83 -78.80 -25.25
C VAL A 47 13.51 -78.39 -25.89
N ALA A 48 13.41 -78.49 -27.22
CA ALA A 48 12.18 -78.18 -27.95
C ALA A 48 11.05 -79.14 -27.53
N PRO A 49 9.83 -78.65 -27.23
CA PRO A 49 8.71 -79.51 -26.86
C PRO A 49 8.32 -80.41 -28.04
N SER A 50 8.17 -81.70 -27.76
CA SER A 50 7.65 -82.67 -28.73
C SER A 50 6.17 -82.38 -29.04
N PRO A 51 5.70 -82.61 -30.28
CA PRO A 51 4.30 -82.37 -30.63
C PRO A 51 3.36 -83.30 -29.86
N LEU A 52 2.24 -82.74 -29.39
CA LEU A 52 1.16 -83.42 -28.63
C LEU A 52 0.84 -84.81 -29.17
N SER A 53 0.94 -85.83 -28.32
CA SER A 53 0.56 -87.20 -28.63
C SER A 53 -0.93 -87.33 -28.96
N ALA A 54 -1.31 -88.41 -29.63
CA ALA A 54 -2.72 -88.69 -29.93
C ALA A 54 -3.57 -88.89 -28.66
N GLN A 55 -2.98 -89.39 -27.56
CA GLN A 55 -3.64 -89.51 -26.26
C GLN A 55 -3.89 -88.15 -25.60
N GLU A 56 -2.94 -87.22 -25.65
CA GLU A 56 -3.13 -85.86 -25.10
C GLU A 56 -4.15 -85.07 -25.92
N ARG A 57 -4.17 -85.24 -27.26
CA ARG A 57 -5.20 -84.66 -28.13
C ARG A 57 -6.60 -85.15 -27.76
N ALA A 58 -6.78 -86.45 -27.53
CA ALA A 58 -8.05 -87.02 -27.05
C ALA A 58 -8.43 -86.52 -25.64
N ALA A 59 -7.46 -86.35 -24.73
CA ALA A 59 -7.71 -85.82 -23.38
C ALA A 59 -8.15 -84.33 -23.38
N VAL A 60 -7.71 -83.54 -24.37
CA VAL A 60 -8.17 -82.16 -24.56
C VAL A 60 -9.57 -82.11 -25.16
N GLU A 61 -9.90 -82.98 -26.12
CA GLU A 61 -11.26 -83.06 -26.68
C GLU A 61 -12.29 -83.56 -25.66
N ALA A 62 -11.91 -84.47 -24.75
CA ALA A 62 -12.77 -84.97 -23.68
C ALA A 62 -13.10 -83.94 -22.57
N ARG A 63 -12.38 -82.80 -22.50
CA ARG A 63 -12.57 -81.76 -21.47
C ARG A 63 -13.43 -80.57 -21.90
N LYS A 64 -14.00 -80.61 -23.10
CA LYS A 64 -14.64 -79.46 -23.78
C LYS A 64 -16.05 -79.07 -23.27
N GLY A 65 -16.34 -79.28 -21.98
CA GLY A 65 -17.70 -79.18 -21.43
C GLY A 65 -17.84 -78.76 -19.96
N PHE A 66 -16.78 -78.30 -19.28
CA PHE A 66 -16.88 -77.82 -17.89
C PHE A 66 -16.28 -76.43 -17.69
N GLY A 67 -17.13 -75.49 -17.29
CA GLY A 67 -16.70 -74.28 -16.59
C GLY A 67 -16.04 -74.70 -15.29
N THR A 68 -14.71 -74.79 -15.31
CA THR A 68 -13.90 -75.16 -14.16
C THR A 68 -13.48 -73.87 -13.48
N THR A 69 -14.15 -73.53 -12.38
CA THR A 69 -13.66 -72.53 -11.43
C THR A 69 -12.23 -72.92 -11.05
N VAL A 70 -11.26 -72.08 -11.39
CA VAL A 70 -9.85 -72.36 -11.07
C VAL A 70 -9.60 -71.83 -9.66
N GLN A 71 -9.52 -72.76 -8.71
CA GLN A 71 -8.97 -72.47 -7.41
C GLN A 71 -7.44 -72.50 -7.56
N LEU A 72 -6.81 -71.33 -7.44
CA LEU A 72 -5.36 -71.21 -7.45
C LEU A 72 -4.81 -71.74 -6.12
N ASP A 73 -3.79 -72.59 -6.18
CA ASP A 73 -3.05 -72.99 -4.96
C ASP A 73 -2.49 -71.73 -4.27
N GLN A 74 -2.41 -71.74 -2.93
CA GLN A 74 -1.92 -70.59 -2.17
C GLN A 74 -0.52 -70.16 -2.65
N GLY A 75 -0.45 -68.97 -3.28
CA GLY A 75 0.78 -68.42 -3.84
C GLY A 75 0.97 -68.61 -5.35
N ALA A 76 0.03 -69.21 -6.07
CA ALA A 76 0.05 -69.25 -7.53
C ALA A 76 -0.35 -67.89 -8.13
N TRP A 77 0.38 -67.46 -9.17
CA TRP A 77 0.18 -66.19 -9.88
C TRP A 77 0.04 -66.44 -11.38
N VAL A 78 -0.89 -65.76 -12.03
CA VAL A 78 -0.89 -65.60 -13.48
C VAL A 78 0.07 -64.46 -13.82
N GLN A 79 1.06 -64.72 -14.67
CA GLN A 79 2.02 -63.72 -15.15
C GLN A 79 1.75 -63.46 -16.64
N VAL A 80 1.77 -62.20 -17.06
CA VAL A 80 1.60 -61.81 -18.47
C VAL A 80 2.78 -60.95 -18.89
N ALA A 81 3.40 -61.31 -20.02
CA ALA A 81 4.47 -60.55 -20.62
C ALA A 81 3.92 -59.37 -21.44
N GLY A 82 4.61 -58.23 -21.38
CA GLY A 82 4.40 -57.08 -22.24
C GLY A 82 5.02 -57.28 -23.62
N LYS A 83 4.89 -56.25 -24.47
CA LYS A 83 5.37 -56.26 -25.87
C LYS A 83 6.90 -56.40 -25.99
N ASP A 84 7.63 -56.05 -24.95
CA ASP A 84 9.09 -56.15 -24.84
C ASP A 84 9.59 -57.48 -24.23
N GLY A 85 8.66 -58.40 -23.90
CA GLY A 85 8.96 -59.68 -23.26
C GLY A 85 9.21 -59.59 -21.74
N ARG A 86 9.15 -58.40 -21.13
CA ARG A 86 9.19 -58.26 -19.66
C ARG A 86 7.82 -58.56 -19.07
N ILE A 87 7.75 -58.82 -17.76
CA ILE A 87 6.47 -58.98 -17.07
C ILE A 87 5.78 -57.61 -16.98
N ALA A 88 4.61 -57.48 -17.59
CA ALA A 88 3.80 -56.25 -17.54
C ALA A 88 2.78 -56.29 -16.39
N GLN A 89 2.32 -57.48 -16.02
CA GLN A 89 1.36 -57.66 -14.92
C GLN A 89 1.47 -59.06 -14.30
N GLN A 90 1.08 -59.16 -13.04
CA GLN A 90 0.88 -60.41 -12.31
C GLN A 90 -0.42 -60.30 -11.51
N TYR A 91 -1.26 -61.33 -11.55
CA TYR A 91 -2.48 -61.34 -10.72
C TYR A 91 -2.76 -62.71 -10.09
N THR A 92 -3.44 -62.66 -8.95
CA THR A 92 -3.93 -63.83 -8.21
C THR A 92 -5.25 -63.49 -7.52
N ALA A 93 -5.97 -64.51 -7.06
CA ALA A 93 -7.24 -64.40 -6.36
C ALA A 93 -7.46 -65.68 -5.55
N GLU A 94 -8.25 -65.62 -4.47
CA GLU A 94 -8.66 -66.82 -3.72
C GLU A 94 -9.49 -67.77 -4.61
N ARG A 95 -10.32 -67.19 -5.48
CA ARG A 95 -11.15 -67.93 -6.44
C ARG A 95 -11.28 -67.17 -7.75
N ILE A 96 -11.04 -67.87 -8.86
CA ILE A 96 -11.24 -67.37 -10.22
C ILE A 96 -12.38 -68.14 -10.89
N ASP A 97 -13.39 -67.42 -11.36
CA ASP A 97 -14.57 -67.97 -12.05
C ASP A 97 -14.67 -67.42 -13.48
N PRO A 98 -14.29 -68.20 -14.51
CA PRO A 98 -14.35 -67.77 -15.91
C PRO A 98 -15.80 -67.61 -16.39
N GLN A 99 -16.11 -66.46 -17.00
CA GLN A 99 -17.44 -66.12 -17.52
C GLN A 99 -17.44 -66.05 -19.07
N PRO A 100 -18.61 -66.18 -19.72
CA PRO A 100 -18.73 -65.98 -21.16
C PRO A 100 -18.24 -64.60 -21.62
N GLY A 101 -17.75 -64.51 -22.86
CA GLY A 101 -17.27 -63.24 -23.43
C GLY A 101 -15.94 -62.76 -22.85
N ALA A 102 -15.05 -63.68 -22.48
CA ALA A 102 -13.74 -63.40 -21.87
C ALA A 102 -13.78 -62.62 -20.54
N PHE A 103 -14.91 -62.59 -19.85
CA PHE A 103 -15.01 -62.06 -18.50
C PHE A 103 -14.50 -63.07 -17.45
N MET A 104 -14.12 -62.56 -16.28
CA MET A 104 -13.60 -63.32 -15.16
C MET A 104 -14.09 -62.70 -13.85
N GLY A 105 -14.76 -63.50 -13.02
CA GLY A 105 -15.06 -63.15 -11.63
C GLY A 105 -13.88 -63.52 -10.73
N MET A 106 -13.52 -62.63 -9.81
CA MET A 106 -12.40 -62.82 -8.87
C MET A 106 -12.86 -62.54 -7.43
N VAL A 107 -12.47 -63.39 -6.49
CA VAL A 107 -12.65 -63.20 -5.04
C VAL A 107 -11.29 -62.93 -4.40
N GLU A 108 -11.19 -61.90 -3.57
CA GLU A 108 -9.92 -61.30 -3.10
C GLU A 108 -8.86 -61.10 -4.21
N PRO A 109 -9.19 -60.42 -5.33
CA PRO A 109 -8.19 -60.13 -6.36
C PRO A 109 -7.01 -59.34 -5.80
N ARG A 110 -5.80 -59.74 -6.21
CA ARG A 110 -4.54 -59.04 -5.95
C ARG A 110 -3.75 -58.96 -7.26
N THR A 111 -3.47 -57.75 -7.70
CA THR A 111 -2.79 -57.49 -8.98
C THR A 111 -1.56 -56.61 -8.75
N VAL A 112 -0.51 -56.86 -9.52
CA VAL A 112 0.71 -56.07 -9.61
C VAL A 112 0.89 -55.68 -11.07
N PHE A 113 0.85 -54.39 -11.37
CA PHE A 113 1.16 -53.82 -12.69
C PHE A 113 2.59 -53.26 -12.66
N TYR A 114 3.38 -53.59 -13.68
CA TYR A 114 4.72 -53.08 -13.90
C TYR A 114 4.64 -52.07 -15.04
N LEU A 115 4.91 -50.80 -14.74
CA LEU A 115 4.74 -49.70 -15.69
C LEU A 115 6.06 -49.46 -16.46
N ASP A 116 5.95 -48.95 -17.69
CA ASP A 116 7.08 -48.83 -18.63
C ASP A 116 8.21 -47.90 -18.14
N ASP A 117 7.92 -47.02 -17.18
CA ASP A 117 8.91 -46.14 -16.54
C ASP A 117 9.59 -46.75 -15.29
N GLY A 118 9.26 -48.00 -14.93
CA GLY A 118 9.84 -48.73 -13.81
C GLY A 118 9.09 -48.56 -12.48
N ARG A 119 7.95 -47.86 -12.46
CA ARG A 119 7.01 -47.90 -11.32
C ARG A 119 6.34 -49.27 -11.20
N VAL A 120 5.86 -49.56 -9.99
CA VAL A 120 5.00 -50.72 -9.73
C VAL A 120 3.73 -50.25 -9.05
N ALA A 121 2.57 -50.65 -9.56
CA ALA A 121 1.28 -50.40 -8.94
C ALA A 121 0.67 -51.71 -8.44
N THR A 122 0.24 -51.77 -7.19
CA THR A 122 -0.45 -52.94 -6.61
C THR A 122 -1.90 -52.60 -6.33
N LEU A 123 -2.83 -53.43 -6.77
CA LEU A 123 -4.27 -53.34 -6.51
C LEU A 123 -4.72 -54.52 -5.64
N ARG A 124 -5.59 -54.25 -4.67
CA ARG A 124 -6.38 -55.27 -3.95
C ARG A 124 -7.85 -54.84 -3.89
N ALA A 125 -8.77 -55.79 -3.84
CA ALA A 125 -10.19 -55.58 -3.52
C ALA A 125 -10.80 -56.84 -2.89
N ASN A 126 -12.05 -56.77 -2.42
CA ASN A 126 -12.80 -57.93 -1.95
C ASN A 126 -13.32 -58.78 -3.12
N ALA A 127 -13.76 -58.13 -4.20
CA ALA A 127 -14.25 -58.78 -5.43
C ALA A 127 -13.83 -58.00 -6.69
N GLY A 128 -13.86 -58.68 -7.84
CA GLY A 128 -13.66 -58.04 -9.14
C GLY A 128 -14.36 -58.78 -10.27
N ARG A 129 -14.80 -58.03 -11.29
CA ARG A 129 -15.32 -58.56 -12.56
C ARG A 129 -14.57 -57.89 -13.70
N VAL A 130 -13.71 -58.66 -14.35
CA VAL A 130 -12.69 -58.14 -15.27
C VAL A 130 -12.76 -58.82 -16.63
N HIS A 131 -12.45 -58.09 -17.69
CA HIS A 131 -12.38 -58.56 -19.07
C HIS A 131 -10.92 -58.92 -19.41
N VAL A 132 -10.71 -60.17 -19.85
CA VAL A 132 -9.39 -60.83 -19.90
C VAL A 132 -9.15 -61.59 -21.21
N PRO A 133 -9.29 -60.95 -22.40
CA PRO A 133 -9.30 -61.66 -23.68
C PRO A 133 -7.94 -62.27 -24.03
N ASN A 134 -6.83 -61.61 -23.67
CA ASN A 134 -5.47 -62.05 -23.97
C ASN A 134 -4.72 -62.60 -22.75
N ARG A 135 -5.44 -63.11 -21.74
CA ARG A 135 -4.92 -63.37 -20.37
C ARG A 135 -4.44 -62.11 -19.61
N SER A 136 -4.54 -60.94 -20.24
CA SER A 136 -4.29 -59.61 -19.69
C SER A 136 -5.55 -59.04 -19.07
N LEU A 137 -5.47 -58.42 -17.90
CA LEU A 137 -6.54 -57.60 -17.32
C LEU A 137 -6.67 -56.30 -18.14
N GLU A 138 -7.58 -56.26 -19.12
CA GLU A 138 -7.71 -55.10 -20.02
C GLU A 138 -8.69 -54.04 -19.49
N SER A 139 -9.80 -54.46 -18.88
CA SER A 139 -10.76 -53.55 -18.23
C SER A 139 -11.60 -54.27 -17.18
N GLY A 140 -12.33 -53.53 -16.35
CA GLY A 140 -13.33 -54.09 -15.43
C GLY A 140 -13.59 -53.27 -14.17
N THR A 141 -14.39 -53.85 -13.28
CA THR A 141 -14.84 -53.24 -12.02
C THR A 141 -14.31 -54.03 -10.83
N PHE A 142 -13.74 -53.35 -9.85
CA PHE A 142 -13.39 -53.90 -8.53
C PHE A 142 -14.29 -53.30 -7.45
N THR A 143 -14.71 -54.11 -6.48
CA THR A 143 -15.62 -53.69 -5.41
C THR A 143 -15.21 -54.19 -4.02
N GLY A 144 -15.48 -53.35 -3.03
CA GLY A 144 -15.20 -53.56 -1.62
C GLY A 144 -13.72 -53.41 -1.26
N ASN A 145 -13.39 -52.46 -0.37
CA ASN A 145 -12.03 -52.21 0.12
C ASN A 145 -10.97 -52.11 -0.99
N VAL A 146 -11.29 -51.43 -2.10
CA VAL A 146 -10.35 -51.28 -3.21
C VAL A 146 -9.20 -50.40 -2.72
N VAL A 147 -7.97 -50.92 -2.80
CA VAL A 147 -6.78 -50.13 -2.47
C VAL A 147 -5.72 -50.30 -3.55
N ILE A 148 -5.41 -49.19 -4.22
CA ILE A 148 -4.25 -49.07 -5.11
C ILE A 148 -3.09 -48.48 -4.31
N ARG A 149 -1.89 -49.02 -4.49
CA ARG A 149 -0.63 -48.44 -3.99
C ARG A 149 0.35 -48.35 -5.14
N VAL A 150 1.01 -47.21 -5.31
CA VAL A 150 2.02 -47.03 -6.38
C VAL A 150 3.37 -46.70 -5.76
N TYR A 151 4.38 -47.45 -6.19
CA TYR A 151 5.74 -47.42 -5.67
C TYR A 151 6.68 -46.86 -6.76
N ARG A 152 7.63 -46.01 -6.35
CA ARG A 152 8.63 -45.43 -7.24
C ARG A 152 9.98 -46.12 -7.00
N PRO A 153 10.73 -46.50 -8.05
CA PRO A 153 12.07 -47.05 -7.88
C PRO A 153 13.03 -45.98 -7.35
N ALA A 154 13.87 -46.33 -6.37
CA ALA A 154 14.99 -45.47 -5.97
C ALA A 154 16.04 -45.40 -7.10
N PRO A 155 16.81 -44.30 -7.25
CA PRO A 155 17.77 -44.15 -8.34
C PRO A 155 18.74 -45.34 -8.48
N GLY A 156 18.65 -46.06 -9.60
CA GLY A 156 19.47 -47.24 -9.90
C GLY A 156 19.07 -48.57 -9.23
N ALA A 157 17.95 -48.61 -8.50
CA ALA A 157 17.40 -49.79 -7.86
C ALA A 157 15.98 -50.12 -8.38
N ALA A 158 15.60 -51.40 -8.35
CA ALA A 158 14.23 -51.83 -8.60
C ALA A 158 13.37 -51.67 -7.33
N VAL A 159 12.06 -51.55 -7.50
CA VAL A 159 11.08 -51.51 -6.39
C VAL A 159 11.10 -52.81 -5.58
N ASP A 160 11.18 -52.70 -4.26
CA ASP A 160 10.99 -53.78 -3.29
C ASP A 160 9.67 -53.57 -2.53
N LEU A 161 8.60 -54.24 -2.96
CA LEU A 161 7.25 -54.13 -2.38
C LEU A 161 7.16 -54.48 -0.89
N VAL A 162 8.19 -55.07 -0.29
CA VAL A 162 8.24 -55.39 1.15
C VAL A 162 8.90 -54.27 1.96
N ARG A 163 9.79 -53.47 1.35
CA ARG A 163 10.62 -52.48 2.04
C ARG A 163 10.31 -51.04 1.65
N ASP A 164 9.92 -50.81 0.41
CA ASP A 164 9.65 -49.48 -0.11
C ASP A 164 8.26 -49.01 0.34
N SER A 165 8.17 -47.78 0.86
CA SER A 165 6.88 -47.16 1.14
C SER A 165 6.20 -46.73 -0.16
N PRO A 166 4.88 -46.93 -0.31
CA PRO A 166 4.16 -46.41 -1.47
C PRO A 166 4.20 -44.88 -1.48
N ALA A 167 4.41 -44.30 -2.66
CA ALA A 167 4.40 -42.84 -2.86
C ALA A 167 2.98 -42.30 -3.15
N MET A 168 2.02 -43.20 -3.41
CA MET A 168 0.58 -42.92 -3.49
C MET A 168 -0.21 -44.12 -3.00
N ILE A 169 -1.28 -43.84 -2.28
CA ILE A 169 -2.33 -44.77 -1.88
C ILE A 169 -3.66 -44.15 -2.30
N LEU A 170 -4.47 -44.90 -3.05
CA LEU A 170 -5.87 -44.59 -3.35
C LEU A 170 -6.73 -45.67 -2.70
N GLU A 171 -7.67 -45.28 -1.85
CA GLU A 171 -8.62 -46.17 -1.17
C GLU A 171 -10.05 -45.79 -1.61
N SER A 172 -10.88 -46.77 -2.00
CA SER A 172 -12.26 -46.54 -2.49
C SER A 172 -13.14 -47.78 -2.25
N GLU A 173 -14.47 -47.62 -2.31
CA GLU A 173 -15.41 -48.75 -2.28
C GLU A 173 -15.54 -49.43 -3.65
N GLN A 174 -15.57 -48.66 -4.73
CA GLN A 174 -15.60 -49.15 -6.11
C GLN A 174 -14.44 -48.53 -6.92
N LEU A 175 -13.98 -49.26 -7.94
CA LEU A 175 -13.06 -48.74 -8.96
C LEU A 175 -13.34 -49.41 -10.29
N ASP A 176 -13.52 -48.61 -11.33
CA ASP A 176 -13.59 -49.03 -12.72
C ASP A 176 -12.29 -48.65 -13.42
N PHE A 177 -11.77 -49.53 -14.26
CA PHE A 177 -10.56 -49.27 -15.04
C PHE A 177 -10.69 -49.78 -16.48
N ASP A 178 -10.03 -49.09 -17.40
CA ASP A 178 -9.81 -49.54 -18.77
C ASP A 178 -8.37 -49.18 -19.19
N GLN A 179 -7.52 -50.20 -19.30
CA GLN A 179 -6.11 -50.05 -19.66
C GLN A 179 -5.93 -49.71 -21.15
N VAL A 180 -6.91 -50.00 -22.01
CA VAL A 180 -6.87 -49.69 -23.44
C VAL A 180 -7.18 -48.22 -23.69
N LEU A 181 -8.11 -47.66 -22.92
CA LEU A 181 -8.44 -46.23 -22.92
C LEU A 181 -7.52 -45.38 -22.02
N GLY A 182 -6.79 -46.01 -21.09
CA GLY A 182 -6.00 -45.29 -20.09
C GLY A 182 -6.87 -44.64 -19.00
N GLN A 183 -8.08 -45.16 -18.78
CA GLN A 183 -9.08 -44.57 -17.88
C GLN A 183 -9.14 -45.30 -16.54
N VAL A 184 -9.27 -44.53 -15.46
CA VAL A 184 -9.54 -45.00 -14.10
C VAL A 184 -10.60 -44.10 -13.49
N SER A 185 -11.71 -44.67 -13.02
CA SER A 185 -12.80 -43.91 -12.40
C SER A 185 -13.36 -44.59 -11.16
N CYS A 186 -13.98 -43.80 -10.28
CA CYS A 186 -14.83 -44.32 -9.21
C CYS A 186 -15.95 -43.32 -8.88
N GLU A 187 -17.20 -43.79 -8.96
CA GLU A 187 -18.36 -42.99 -8.56
C GLU A 187 -18.42 -42.80 -7.05
N SER A 188 -17.94 -43.79 -6.28
CA SER A 188 -17.93 -43.78 -4.81
C SER A 188 -16.92 -42.80 -4.19
N ALA A 189 -17.09 -42.54 -2.90
CA ALA A 189 -16.11 -41.86 -2.07
C ALA A 189 -14.73 -42.54 -2.12
N PHE A 190 -13.67 -41.73 -2.22
CA PHE A 190 -12.28 -42.15 -2.22
C PHE A 190 -11.43 -41.31 -1.28
N ARG A 191 -10.29 -41.89 -0.86
CA ARG A 191 -9.20 -41.21 -0.16
C ARG A 191 -7.90 -41.36 -0.94
N LEU A 192 -7.30 -40.22 -1.29
CA LEU A 192 -5.97 -40.13 -1.90
C LEU A 192 -4.95 -39.68 -0.84
N THR A 193 -3.84 -40.42 -0.71
CA THR A 193 -2.71 -40.06 0.15
C THR A 193 -1.41 -40.19 -0.63
N THR A 194 -0.57 -39.16 -0.61
CA THR A 194 0.77 -39.16 -1.21
C THR A 194 1.84 -38.85 -0.15
N ASP A 195 3.09 -38.63 -0.56
CA ASP A 195 4.19 -38.24 0.34
C ASP A 195 4.00 -36.84 0.95
N ILE A 196 3.24 -35.94 0.30
CA ILE A 196 2.97 -34.59 0.81
C ILE A 196 1.48 -34.20 0.89
N LEU A 197 0.58 -34.84 0.13
CA LEU A 197 -0.87 -34.51 0.07
C LEU A 197 -1.73 -35.57 0.74
N THR A 198 -2.87 -35.12 1.28
CA THR A 198 -4.05 -35.95 1.59
C THR A 198 -5.30 -35.27 1.03
N PHE A 199 -6.20 -36.03 0.41
CA PHE A 199 -7.47 -35.51 -0.13
C PHE A 199 -8.55 -36.59 -0.10
N ASP A 200 -9.77 -36.21 0.28
CA ASP A 200 -10.96 -37.07 0.30
C ASP A 200 -12.02 -36.49 -0.64
N GLY A 201 -12.59 -37.30 -1.53
CA GLY A 201 -13.53 -36.84 -2.57
C GLY A 201 -14.46 -37.93 -3.08
N GLU A 202 -15.33 -37.60 -4.03
CA GLU A 202 -16.32 -38.49 -4.65
C GLU A 202 -16.40 -38.21 -6.16
N GLY A 203 -16.67 -39.23 -6.97
CA GLY A 203 -16.79 -39.11 -8.43
C GLY A 203 -15.47 -38.74 -9.12
N LEU A 204 -14.45 -39.58 -8.96
CA LEU A 204 -13.16 -39.47 -9.66
C LEU A 204 -13.28 -39.97 -11.10
N ASP A 205 -12.76 -39.22 -12.07
CA ASP A 205 -12.49 -39.68 -13.44
C ASP A 205 -11.11 -39.21 -13.88
N LEU A 206 -10.19 -40.15 -14.11
CA LEU A 206 -8.84 -39.92 -14.60
C LEU A 206 -8.67 -40.60 -15.97
N LEU A 207 -8.28 -39.82 -16.97
CA LEU A 207 -7.92 -40.26 -18.31
C LEU A 207 -6.46 -39.90 -18.59
N LEU A 208 -5.65 -40.93 -18.81
CA LEU A 208 -4.24 -40.81 -19.19
C LEU A 208 -4.09 -40.87 -20.71
N GLY A 209 -3.08 -40.17 -21.24
CA GLY A 209 -2.75 -40.21 -22.65
C GLY A 209 -2.14 -41.55 -23.07
N ARG A 210 -1.92 -41.70 -24.39
CA ARG A 210 -1.41 -42.95 -24.99
C ARG A 210 0.00 -43.34 -24.55
N ASP A 211 0.77 -42.43 -23.98
CA ASP A 211 2.08 -42.69 -23.39
C ASP A 211 1.99 -43.21 -21.93
N GLY A 212 0.79 -43.14 -21.33
CA GLY A 212 0.55 -43.45 -19.91
C GLY A 212 1.08 -42.39 -18.95
N LYS A 213 1.49 -41.21 -19.45
CA LYS A 213 2.15 -40.14 -18.69
C LYS A 213 1.35 -38.85 -18.73
N THR A 214 0.89 -38.38 -19.89
CA THR A 214 0.06 -37.16 -19.93
C THR A 214 -1.27 -37.40 -19.23
N ILE A 215 -1.79 -36.39 -18.54
CA ILE A 215 -3.19 -36.37 -18.10
C ILE A 215 -3.98 -35.68 -19.21
N GLU A 216 -4.87 -36.41 -19.87
CA GLU A 216 -5.82 -35.81 -20.83
C GLU A 216 -7.01 -35.21 -20.08
N ARG A 217 -7.41 -35.82 -18.96
CA ARG A 217 -8.43 -35.31 -18.05
C ARG A 217 -8.27 -35.90 -16.65
N LEU A 218 -8.47 -35.10 -15.62
CA LEU A 218 -8.73 -35.53 -14.26
C LEU A 218 -9.87 -34.67 -13.72
N THR A 219 -10.96 -35.28 -13.27
CA THR A 219 -12.05 -34.58 -12.57
C THR A 219 -12.41 -35.27 -11.26
N VAL A 220 -12.91 -34.49 -10.32
CA VAL A 220 -13.51 -34.97 -9.07
C VAL A 220 -14.82 -34.22 -8.89
N ALA A 221 -15.94 -34.95 -8.83
CA ALA A 221 -17.28 -34.37 -8.81
C ALA A 221 -17.54 -33.56 -7.55
N HIS A 222 -17.22 -34.10 -6.37
CA HIS A 222 -17.42 -33.42 -5.08
C HIS A 222 -16.23 -33.67 -4.12
N PRO A 223 -15.72 -32.66 -3.42
CA PRO A 223 -14.79 -32.84 -2.31
C PRO A 223 -15.54 -33.29 -1.04
N LEU A 224 -15.00 -34.28 -0.34
CA LEU A 224 -15.50 -34.74 0.97
C LEU A 224 -14.70 -34.16 2.14
N GLY A 225 -13.54 -33.59 1.84
CA GLY A 225 -12.69 -32.89 2.79
C GLY A 225 -11.70 -31.96 2.07
N PRO A 226 -10.97 -31.12 2.83
CA PRO A 226 -9.95 -30.26 2.24
C PRO A 226 -8.79 -31.07 1.65
N ILE A 227 -8.15 -30.51 0.64
CA ILE A 227 -6.81 -30.95 0.24
C ILE A 227 -5.84 -30.41 1.30
N VAL A 228 -5.15 -31.30 2.02
CA VAL A 228 -4.22 -30.96 3.10
C VAL A 228 -2.80 -31.34 2.72
N ILE A 229 -1.87 -30.39 2.85
CA ILE A 229 -0.51 -30.55 2.35
C ILE A 229 0.52 -30.20 3.42
N ASP A 230 1.29 -31.20 3.82
CA ASP A 230 2.35 -31.12 4.81
C ASP A 230 3.71 -31.17 4.10
N ARG A 231 4.31 -30.01 3.88
CA ARG A 231 5.66 -29.89 3.30
C ARG A 231 6.75 -30.36 4.27
N GLY A 232 6.47 -30.36 5.57
CA GLY A 232 7.36 -30.87 6.62
C GLY A 232 7.51 -32.40 6.64
N ARG A 233 6.54 -33.14 6.07
CA ARG A 233 6.56 -34.61 6.00
C ARG A 233 7.75 -35.16 5.21
N GLN A 234 8.01 -34.59 4.03
CA GLN A 234 8.98 -35.13 3.07
C GLN A 234 10.43 -35.11 3.61
N SER A 235 10.79 -34.08 4.39
CA SER A 235 12.10 -33.97 5.03
C SER A 235 12.29 -35.00 6.15
N ARG A 236 11.28 -35.19 7.00
CA ARG A 236 11.27 -36.18 8.10
C ARG A 236 11.39 -37.63 7.59
N GLN A 237 10.74 -37.92 6.46
CA GLN A 237 10.75 -39.26 5.88
C GLN A 237 12.11 -39.63 5.26
N ARG A 238 12.83 -38.70 4.62
CA ARG A 238 14.18 -38.93 4.08
C ARG A 238 15.25 -39.17 5.16
N VAL A 239 15.19 -38.46 6.28
CA VAL A 239 16.15 -38.62 7.41
C VAL A 239 16.01 -39.98 8.10
N SER A 240 14.86 -40.64 7.94
CA SER A 240 14.55 -41.94 8.58
C SER A 240 15.04 -43.17 7.79
N ALA A 241 15.61 -42.99 6.60
CA ALA A 241 16.12 -44.09 5.78
C ALA A 241 17.55 -44.50 6.21
N PRO A 242 17.81 -45.78 6.57
CA PRO A 242 19.15 -46.21 6.97
C PRO A 242 20.14 -46.19 5.79
N PRO A 243 21.38 -45.70 5.98
CA PRO A 243 22.35 -45.58 4.89
C PRO A 243 22.80 -46.95 4.37
N ARG A 244 22.70 -47.16 3.06
CA ARG A 244 23.29 -48.34 2.38
C ARG A 244 24.81 -48.18 2.33
N THR A 245 25.53 -48.95 3.13
CA THR A 245 26.99 -49.10 3.00
C THR A 245 27.34 -49.84 1.71
N ALA A 246 27.85 -49.13 0.71
CA ALA A 246 28.61 -49.70 -0.40
C ALA A 246 30.11 -49.68 -0.07
N PRO A 247 30.91 -50.68 -0.49
CA PRO A 247 32.33 -50.73 -0.18
C PRO A 247 33.12 -49.65 -0.95
N MET A 248 34.03 -48.96 -0.26
CA MET A 248 34.96 -48.02 -0.89
C MET A 248 36.03 -48.75 -1.68
N GLU A 249 35.97 -48.70 -3.00
CA GLU A 249 37.14 -48.99 -3.84
C GLU A 249 38.00 -47.73 -3.99
N ARG A 250 39.27 -47.83 -3.59
CA ARG A 250 40.21 -46.70 -3.61
C ARG A 250 40.81 -46.54 -5.00
N VAL A 251 40.56 -45.40 -5.66
CA VAL A 251 41.40 -44.95 -6.78
C VAL A 251 42.15 -43.69 -6.37
N SER A 252 43.47 -43.76 -6.42
CA SER A 252 44.39 -42.73 -5.94
C SER A 252 44.66 -41.65 -6.99
N TRP A 253 44.56 -40.39 -6.56
CA TRP A 253 45.12 -39.24 -7.28
C TRP A 253 46.65 -39.30 -7.39
N ARG A 254 47.19 -38.93 -8.56
CA ARG A 254 48.45 -38.18 -8.66
C ARG A 254 48.43 -37.20 -9.86
N PRO A 255 48.92 -35.96 -9.70
CA PRO A 255 49.09 -35.00 -10.77
C PRO A 255 50.51 -35.05 -11.39
N ASN A 256 50.65 -34.67 -12.66
CA ASN A 256 51.56 -33.60 -13.10
C ASN A 256 51.52 -33.34 -14.62
N ALA A 257 51.92 -32.12 -14.98
CA ALA A 257 52.00 -31.53 -16.33
C ALA A 257 53.27 -32.04 -17.11
N PRO A 258 53.67 -31.54 -18.32
CA PRO A 258 53.38 -30.22 -18.88
C PRO A 258 53.08 -30.08 -20.39
N VAL A 259 52.77 -28.83 -20.72
CA VAL A 259 52.59 -28.20 -22.04
C VAL A 259 53.76 -28.44 -23.00
N HIS A 260 53.43 -28.67 -24.29
CA HIS A 260 54.28 -28.25 -25.40
C HIS A 260 53.47 -27.46 -26.44
N THR A 261 53.89 -26.22 -26.67
CA THR A 261 53.44 -25.32 -27.74
C THR A 261 54.25 -25.55 -29.02
N GLN A 262 53.62 -25.48 -30.21
CA GLN A 262 54.11 -24.71 -31.39
C GLN A 262 53.06 -24.71 -32.54
N PRO A 263 53.17 -23.87 -33.59
CA PRO A 263 52.02 -23.06 -34.05
C PRO A 263 51.73 -23.14 -35.57
N PHE A 264 50.95 -22.17 -36.05
CA PHE A 264 50.71 -21.68 -37.43
C PHE A 264 49.33 -21.89 -38.09
N THR A 265 48.60 -20.76 -38.15
CA THR A 265 47.84 -20.21 -39.28
C THR A 265 46.75 -21.00 -40.01
N ALA A 266 45.53 -20.50 -39.79
CA ALA A 266 44.65 -19.90 -40.80
C ALA A 266 43.84 -20.78 -41.78
N SER A 267 42.55 -20.41 -41.84
CA SER A 267 41.61 -20.64 -42.94
C SER A 267 41.17 -22.09 -43.20
N GLN A 268 40.17 -22.55 -42.45
CA GLN A 268 39.17 -23.43 -43.03
C GLN A 268 37.76 -23.16 -42.46
N GLU A 269 36.93 -22.58 -43.35
CA GLU A 269 35.57 -23.02 -43.69
C GLU A 269 34.52 -23.14 -42.56
N ALA A 270 33.42 -22.40 -42.71
CA ALA A 270 32.32 -22.38 -41.75
C ALA A 270 31.63 -23.77 -41.65
N PRO A 271 31.44 -24.32 -40.44
CA PRO A 271 30.52 -25.44 -40.28
C PRO A 271 29.08 -24.98 -40.59
N PRO A 272 28.23 -25.85 -41.15
CA PRO A 272 26.84 -25.52 -41.43
C PRO A 272 26.10 -25.13 -40.14
N PRO A 273 25.01 -24.34 -40.22
CA PRO A 273 24.23 -23.97 -39.04
C PRO A 273 23.79 -25.24 -38.31
N THR A 274 24.33 -25.41 -37.10
CA THR A 274 23.91 -26.47 -36.18
C THR A 274 22.40 -26.35 -36.03
N ALA A 275 21.69 -27.47 -36.19
CA ALA A 275 20.26 -27.49 -35.99
C ALA A 275 19.92 -26.81 -34.67
N GLN A 276 18.93 -25.92 -34.68
CA GLN A 276 18.33 -25.42 -33.45
C GLN A 276 17.98 -26.65 -32.60
N PRO A 277 18.30 -26.67 -31.30
CA PRO A 277 17.76 -27.72 -30.44
C PRO A 277 16.24 -27.71 -30.64
N GLU A 278 15.68 -28.89 -30.92
CA GLU A 278 14.22 -29.06 -30.97
C GLU A 278 13.65 -28.43 -29.70
N ALA A 279 12.73 -27.48 -29.87
CA ALA A 279 12.07 -26.87 -28.73
C ALA A 279 11.39 -28.01 -27.97
N GLU A 280 11.83 -28.29 -26.74
CA GLU A 280 11.16 -29.27 -25.90
C GLU A 280 9.70 -28.81 -25.75
N ASP A 281 8.77 -29.61 -26.26
CA ASP A 281 7.36 -29.21 -26.28
C ASP A 281 6.82 -29.28 -24.84
N HIS A 282 6.74 -28.11 -24.19
CA HIS A 282 6.35 -27.98 -22.79
C HIS A 282 4.84 -27.84 -22.69
N SER A 283 4.13 -28.96 -22.52
CA SER A 283 2.68 -28.93 -22.29
C SER A 283 2.33 -28.19 -20.99
N PHE A 284 1.53 -27.14 -21.12
CA PHE A 284 0.88 -26.47 -20.00
C PHE A 284 -0.42 -27.18 -19.63
N TYR A 285 -0.76 -27.13 -18.35
CA TYR A 285 -1.96 -27.73 -17.79
C TYR A 285 -2.75 -26.67 -17.05
N ARG A 286 -4.07 -26.83 -17.06
CA ARG A 286 -5.04 -25.97 -16.41
C ARG A 286 -5.72 -26.74 -15.29
N LEU A 287 -5.70 -26.17 -14.10
CA LEU A 287 -6.44 -26.64 -12.93
C LEU A 287 -7.55 -25.64 -12.62
N GLU A 288 -8.80 -26.11 -12.51
CA GLU A 288 -9.96 -25.38 -12.00
C GLU A 288 -10.42 -25.98 -10.66
N LEU A 289 -10.71 -25.12 -9.68
CA LEU A 289 -11.48 -25.43 -8.47
C LEU A 289 -12.71 -24.52 -8.46
N HIS A 290 -13.90 -25.11 -8.35
CA HIS A 290 -15.19 -24.38 -8.35
C HIS A 290 -15.83 -24.36 -6.96
N ASP A 291 -16.56 -23.28 -6.69
CA ASP A 291 -17.43 -22.99 -5.55
C ASP A 291 -16.71 -22.94 -4.17
N ASP A 292 -16.96 -21.88 -3.40
CA ASP A 292 -16.43 -21.64 -2.04
C ASP A 292 -14.91 -21.92 -1.87
N VAL A 293 -14.09 -21.49 -2.81
CA VAL A 293 -12.65 -21.79 -2.81
C VAL A 293 -11.94 -21.01 -1.72
N GLU A 294 -11.42 -21.69 -0.70
CA GLU A 294 -10.62 -21.11 0.39
C GLU A 294 -9.24 -21.78 0.47
N VAL A 295 -8.18 -21.00 0.26
CA VAL A 295 -6.79 -21.45 0.38
C VAL A 295 -6.16 -20.85 1.64
N LEU A 296 -5.86 -21.68 2.63
CA LEU A 296 -5.26 -21.31 3.90
C LEU A 296 -3.79 -21.71 3.96
N ARG A 297 -2.91 -20.78 4.33
CA ARG A 297 -1.48 -21.01 4.53
C ARG A 297 -1.06 -20.74 5.97
N TYR A 298 -0.35 -21.70 6.56
CA TYR A 298 0.30 -21.60 7.86
C TYR A 298 1.81 -21.70 7.65
N ALA A 299 2.57 -20.69 8.06
CA ALA A 299 4.03 -20.67 7.93
C ALA A 299 4.66 -20.13 9.23
N GLY A 300 4.85 -21.01 10.20
CA GLY A 300 5.29 -20.62 11.54
C GLY A 300 4.21 -19.79 12.25
N ALA A 301 4.52 -18.56 12.64
CA ALA A 301 3.53 -17.63 13.19
C ALA A 301 2.65 -16.98 12.11
N ASP A 302 3.12 -16.95 10.85
CA ASP A 302 2.44 -16.22 9.79
C ASP A 302 1.26 -17.02 9.21
N ARG A 303 0.11 -16.35 9.11
CA ARG A 303 -1.06 -16.83 8.36
C ARG A 303 -1.43 -15.89 7.24
N ALA A 304 -1.79 -16.48 6.11
CA ALA A 304 -2.45 -15.83 4.99
C ALA A 304 -3.56 -16.73 4.45
N TRP A 305 -4.57 -16.11 3.85
CA TRP A 305 -5.67 -16.80 3.21
C TRP A 305 -6.08 -16.14 1.91
N THR A 306 -6.73 -16.93 1.06
CA THR A 306 -7.33 -16.50 -0.19
C THR A 306 -8.70 -17.11 -0.33
N LYS A 307 -9.69 -16.33 -0.78
CA LYS A 307 -11.08 -16.72 -0.99
C LYS A 307 -11.56 -16.27 -2.36
N GLY A 308 -12.44 -17.04 -2.98
CA GLY A 308 -13.12 -16.73 -4.23
C GLY A 308 -14.08 -17.87 -4.62
N ASP A 309 -14.80 -17.72 -5.73
CA ASP A 309 -15.78 -18.72 -6.19
C ASP A 309 -15.19 -19.64 -7.27
N LEU A 310 -14.23 -19.14 -8.06
CA LEU A 310 -13.48 -19.91 -9.03
C LEU A 310 -11.98 -19.62 -8.86
N LEU A 311 -11.18 -20.67 -8.85
CA LEU A 311 -9.72 -20.59 -8.86
C LEU A 311 -9.21 -21.38 -10.05
N VAL A 312 -8.53 -20.70 -10.97
CA VAL A 312 -7.86 -21.29 -12.13
C VAL A 312 -6.35 -21.11 -11.97
N ALA A 313 -5.55 -22.10 -12.33
CA ALA A 313 -4.15 -21.84 -12.64
C ALA A 313 -3.59 -22.68 -13.76
N ILE A 314 -2.55 -22.10 -14.36
CA ILE A 314 -1.89 -22.57 -15.56
C ILE A 314 -0.40 -22.70 -15.25
N PHE A 315 0.13 -23.91 -15.39
CA PHE A 315 1.53 -24.24 -15.09
C PHE A 315 2.00 -25.43 -15.94
N THR A 316 3.32 -25.63 -16.07
CA THR A 316 3.84 -26.87 -16.68
C THR A 316 4.12 -27.95 -15.64
N LEU A 317 3.96 -29.20 -16.06
CA LEU A 317 4.32 -30.37 -15.26
C LEU A 317 5.84 -30.64 -15.17
N LYS A 318 6.69 -29.85 -15.83
CA LYS A 318 8.14 -29.84 -15.57
C LYS A 318 8.54 -28.84 -14.47
N ASN A 319 7.62 -27.99 -14.01
CA ASN A 319 7.96 -26.91 -13.10
C ASN A 319 8.35 -27.45 -11.71
N ASP A 320 9.64 -27.43 -11.39
CA ASP A 320 10.26 -28.08 -10.22
C ASP A 320 9.95 -27.36 -8.88
N LEU A 321 8.80 -26.69 -8.74
CA LEU A 321 8.47 -25.70 -7.68
C LEU A 321 8.47 -26.29 -6.25
N ILE A 322 8.51 -27.63 -6.14
CA ILE A 322 8.12 -28.39 -4.94
C ILE A 322 9.11 -29.55 -4.65
N ALA A 323 10.18 -29.75 -5.43
CA ALA A 323 10.91 -31.04 -5.41
C ALA A 323 12.46 -31.05 -5.29
N ARG A 324 13.15 -29.90 -5.36
CA ARG A 324 14.64 -29.80 -5.34
C ARG A 324 15.08 -28.41 -4.85
N GLU A 325 16.14 -28.18 -4.07
CA GLU A 325 16.99 -28.91 -3.08
C GLU A 325 17.39 -27.82 -2.04
N MET A 326 17.53 -27.97 -0.72
CA MET A 326 18.12 -28.98 0.18
C MET A 326 19.63 -28.73 0.51
N VAL A 327 19.99 -28.91 1.80
CA VAL A 327 21.34 -28.88 2.44
C VAL A 327 21.89 -27.51 2.92
N LEU A 328 21.91 -27.33 4.26
CA LEU A 328 23.06 -26.81 5.03
C LEU A 328 22.90 -27.10 6.54
N ASP A 329 24.00 -26.99 7.29
CA ASP A 329 24.19 -27.54 8.66
C ASP A 329 23.14 -27.12 9.70
N SER A 330 22.77 -28.07 10.57
CA SER A 330 22.14 -27.79 11.86
C SER A 330 23.06 -28.26 13.00
N PRO A 331 23.38 -27.41 13.99
CA PRO A 331 24.21 -27.81 15.11
C PRO A 331 23.50 -28.86 15.97
N ARG A 332 24.28 -29.81 16.49
CA ARG A 332 23.80 -30.79 17.48
C ARG A 332 23.46 -30.07 18.77
N ASP A 333 22.23 -30.22 19.26
CA ASP A 333 21.95 -30.16 20.69
C ASP A 333 21.13 -31.37 21.13
N SER A 334 21.39 -31.86 22.33
CA SER A 334 21.00 -33.19 22.82
C SER A 334 20.17 -33.09 24.09
N GLY A 335 18.86 -32.94 23.94
CA GLY A 335 17.89 -32.93 25.04
C GLY A 335 17.12 -34.26 25.16
N ARG A 336 17.47 -35.09 26.15
CA ARG A 336 16.72 -36.32 26.50
C ARG A 336 15.33 -35.98 27.07
N MET A 337 14.28 -36.64 26.57
CA MET A 337 13.04 -36.87 27.33
C MET A 337 13.04 -38.25 28.01
N PRO A 338 12.44 -38.42 29.19
CA PRO A 338 11.95 -39.70 29.70
C PRO A 338 10.51 -40.00 29.20
N PRO A 339 10.05 -41.26 29.24
CA PRO A 339 8.82 -41.69 28.55
C PRO A 339 7.56 -41.65 29.44
N MET A 340 6.38 -41.47 28.82
CA MET A 340 5.08 -41.70 29.47
C MET A 340 4.07 -42.43 28.58
N GLY A 341 3.67 -43.62 29.04
CA GLY A 341 2.25 -44.02 29.14
C GLY A 341 1.42 -44.21 27.87
N VAL A 342 1.36 -45.45 27.37
CA VAL A 342 0.30 -45.88 26.44
C VAL A 342 -1.04 -46.00 27.19
N ARG A 343 -1.92 -44.99 27.14
CA ARG A 343 -3.40 -45.08 27.29
C ARG A 343 -4.11 -43.71 27.26
N ALA A 344 -4.27 -43.11 26.07
CA ALA A 344 -5.33 -42.12 25.76
C ALA A 344 -5.31 -41.81 24.24
N ARG A 345 -6.07 -42.55 23.41
CA ARG A 345 -6.02 -42.40 21.94
C ARG A 345 -7.37 -42.35 21.21
N LEU A 346 -8.47 -42.11 21.94
CA LEU A 346 -9.84 -42.21 21.42
C LEU A 346 -10.77 -41.04 21.80
N ALA A 347 -10.22 -39.88 22.16
CA ALA A 347 -10.99 -38.67 22.53
C ALA A 347 -10.40 -37.37 21.96
N LEU A 348 -9.70 -37.43 20.82
CA LEU A 348 -9.01 -36.26 20.22
C LEU A 348 -9.45 -35.93 18.78
N ALA A 349 -10.50 -36.54 18.24
CA ALA A 349 -11.02 -36.22 16.91
C ALA A 349 -11.90 -34.96 16.90
N ALA A 350 -12.59 -34.66 18.00
CA ALA A 350 -13.52 -33.52 18.10
C ALA A 350 -12.90 -32.23 18.68
N MET A 351 -11.67 -32.28 19.23
CA MET A 351 -10.96 -31.09 19.75
C MET A 351 -9.77 -30.66 18.88
N ALA A 352 -9.45 -31.42 17.81
CA ALA A 352 -8.40 -31.07 16.86
C ALA A 352 -8.75 -29.87 15.95
N ALA A 353 -10.00 -29.39 15.96
CA ALA A 353 -10.43 -28.22 15.20
C ALA A 353 -9.97 -26.87 15.78
N GLN A 354 -9.33 -26.86 16.97
CA GLN A 354 -8.85 -25.64 17.65
C GLN A 354 -7.36 -25.69 18.01
N GLN A 355 -6.62 -26.71 17.56
CA GLN A 355 -5.19 -26.82 17.86
C GLN A 355 -4.37 -26.51 16.61
N GLU A 356 -3.65 -25.40 16.66
CA GLU A 356 -2.98 -24.80 15.51
C GLU A 356 -1.82 -25.70 15.02
N PRO A 357 -1.74 -26.01 13.71
CA PRO A 357 -0.73 -26.95 13.21
C PRO A 357 0.68 -26.34 13.19
N GLU A 358 1.61 -26.96 13.90
CA GLU A 358 3.04 -26.60 13.85
C GLU A 358 3.70 -27.11 12.54
N GLY A 359 3.79 -26.25 11.53
CA GLY A 359 4.52 -26.54 10.29
C GLY A 359 4.29 -25.52 9.18
N ASP A 360 4.90 -25.78 8.01
CA ASP A 360 4.51 -25.16 6.75
C ASP A 360 3.40 -26.03 6.13
N LEU A 361 2.16 -25.64 6.42
CA LEU A 361 0.96 -26.37 6.05
C LEU A 361 0.12 -25.51 5.10
N LEU A 362 -0.33 -26.12 4.00
CA LEU A 362 -1.41 -25.56 3.20
C LEU A 362 -2.68 -26.42 3.30
N VAL A 363 -3.83 -25.76 3.33
CA VAL A 363 -5.15 -26.37 3.29
C VAL A 363 -5.96 -25.68 2.20
N VAL A 364 -6.42 -26.43 1.21
CA VAL A 364 -7.34 -25.95 0.16
C VAL A 364 -8.72 -26.54 0.41
N ARG A 365 -9.74 -25.68 0.45
CA ARG A 365 -11.16 -26.01 0.50
C ARG A 365 -11.83 -25.48 -0.76
N PHE A 366 -12.87 -26.17 -1.18
CA PHE A 366 -13.80 -25.82 -2.25
C PHE A 366 -15.03 -26.73 -2.03
N THR A 367 -16.17 -26.42 -2.65
CA THR A 367 -17.42 -27.19 -2.51
C THR A 367 -17.90 -27.79 -3.84
N GLY A 368 -17.46 -27.24 -4.96
CA GLY A 368 -17.82 -27.66 -6.31
C GLY A 368 -16.83 -28.63 -6.96
N GLN A 369 -16.84 -28.64 -8.30
CA GLN A 369 -16.02 -29.57 -9.08
C GLN A 369 -14.54 -29.17 -9.10
N LEU A 370 -13.65 -30.17 -9.08
CA LEU A 370 -12.24 -30.03 -9.46
C LEU A 370 -12.04 -30.55 -10.88
N LYS A 371 -11.35 -29.79 -11.73
CA LYS A 371 -10.94 -30.22 -13.08
C LYS A 371 -9.46 -29.95 -13.33
N PHE A 372 -8.80 -30.88 -13.99
CA PHE A 372 -7.41 -30.77 -14.37
C PHE A 372 -7.17 -31.37 -15.76
N GLU A 373 -6.74 -30.56 -16.72
CA GLU A 373 -6.65 -30.93 -18.14
C GLU A 373 -5.51 -30.17 -18.84
N PRO A 374 -5.06 -30.58 -20.04
CA PRO A 374 -4.14 -29.80 -20.85
C PRO A 374 -4.72 -28.41 -21.16
N ALA A 375 -3.90 -27.36 -21.13
CA ALA A 375 -4.38 -26.00 -21.33
C ALA A 375 -4.96 -25.82 -22.75
N PRO A 376 -6.22 -25.36 -22.90
CA PRO A 376 -6.89 -25.26 -24.19
C PRO A 376 -6.23 -24.25 -25.14
N ALA A 377 -6.31 -24.54 -26.44
CA ALA A 377 -5.77 -23.69 -27.49
C ALA A 377 -6.41 -22.28 -27.46
N GLY A 378 -5.56 -21.25 -27.32
CA GLY A 378 -5.97 -19.85 -27.25
C GLY A 378 -6.04 -19.25 -25.84
N GLN A 379 -5.79 -20.04 -24.78
CA GLN A 379 -5.65 -19.49 -23.43
C GLN A 379 -4.33 -18.71 -23.26
N THR A 380 -4.32 -17.70 -22.38
CA THR A 380 -3.11 -16.95 -22.01
C THR A 380 -2.18 -17.83 -21.17
N LEU A 381 -1.10 -18.34 -21.77
CA LEU A 381 -0.12 -19.18 -21.10
C LEU A 381 0.97 -18.34 -20.40
N PRO A 382 1.57 -18.84 -19.30
CA PRO A 382 2.78 -18.27 -18.72
C PRO A 382 3.92 -18.16 -19.75
N ALA A 383 4.71 -17.09 -19.66
CA ALA A 383 5.73 -16.77 -20.65
C ALA A 383 6.91 -17.76 -20.68
N ARG A 384 7.10 -18.53 -19.60
CA ARG A 384 8.15 -19.55 -19.48
C ARG A 384 7.60 -20.83 -18.85
N PRO A 385 8.19 -22.01 -19.12
CA PRO A 385 7.76 -23.27 -18.50
C PRO A 385 7.85 -23.28 -16.96
N GLU A 386 8.78 -22.50 -16.39
CA GLU A 386 8.96 -22.33 -14.95
C GLU A 386 8.08 -21.25 -14.31
N ASP A 387 7.36 -20.46 -15.10
CA ASP A 387 6.39 -19.47 -14.63
C ASP A 387 5.04 -20.15 -14.35
N MET A 388 4.16 -19.46 -13.61
CA MET A 388 2.82 -19.92 -13.25
C MET A 388 1.87 -18.73 -13.25
N ARG A 389 0.66 -18.92 -13.79
CA ARG A 389 -0.41 -17.91 -13.78
C ARG A 389 -1.58 -18.43 -12.96
N VAL A 390 -2.15 -17.56 -12.14
CA VAL A 390 -3.35 -17.83 -11.33
C VAL A 390 -4.39 -16.77 -11.66
N GLU A 391 -5.64 -17.20 -11.77
CA GLU A 391 -6.83 -16.36 -11.93
C GLU A 391 -7.80 -16.75 -10.81
N ILE A 392 -8.39 -15.78 -10.12
CA ILE A 392 -9.31 -15.97 -9.00
C ILE A 392 -10.48 -15.04 -9.21
N ASP A 393 -11.68 -15.60 -9.39
CA ASP A 393 -12.90 -14.85 -9.67
C ASP A 393 -13.95 -15.13 -8.59
N GLY A 394 -14.82 -14.17 -8.31
CA GLY A 394 -15.98 -14.37 -7.44
C GLY A 394 -16.79 -13.10 -7.18
N GLU A 395 -17.83 -13.17 -6.34
CA GLU A 395 -18.55 -11.97 -5.88
C GLU A 395 -17.70 -11.13 -4.91
N GLU A 396 -16.91 -11.77 -4.04
CA GLU A 396 -15.92 -11.13 -3.16
C GLU A 396 -14.65 -11.99 -3.07
N VAL A 397 -13.68 -11.75 -3.95
CA VAL A 397 -12.34 -12.33 -3.84
C VAL A 397 -11.59 -11.60 -2.74
N GLU A 398 -11.23 -12.30 -1.66
CA GLU A 398 -10.42 -11.75 -0.55
C GLU A 398 -9.06 -12.44 -0.51
N ILE A 399 -7.99 -11.66 -0.49
CA ILE A 399 -6.62 -12.14 -0.31
C ILE A 399 -5.98 -11.35 0.82
N ALA A 400 -5.73 -11.98 1.96
CA ALA A 400 -5.40 -11.28 3.20
C ALA A 400 -4.47 -12.06 4.13
N ASN A 401 -3.97 -11.39 5.17
CA ASN A 401 -3.09 -11.99 6.16
C ASN A 401 -3.34 -11.49 7.60
N HIS A 402 -2.79 -12.23 8.56
CA HIS A 402 -2.98 -11.95 9.99
C HIS A 402 -2.35 -10.64 10.49
N VAL A 403 -1.49 -9.96 9.72
CA VAL A 403 -0.91 -8.64 10.09
C VAL A 403 -1.75 -7.45 9.59
N GLY A 404 -2.95 -7.71 9.06
CA GLY A 404 -3.88 -6.66 8.62
C GLY A 404 -3.53 -6.06 7.26
N LEU A 405 -2.88 -6.83 6.38
CA LEU A 405 -2.92 -6.57 4.93
C LEU A 405 -4.09 -7.33 4.33
N ALA A 406 -4.91 -6.65 3.54
CA ALA A 406 -6.01 -7.25 2.80
C ALA A 406 -6.15 -6.61 1.42
N LEU A 407 -6.43 -7.43 0.42
CA LEU A 407 -6.87 -7.04 -0.91
C LEU A 407 -8.24 -7.71 -1.15
N ARG A 408 -9.23 -6.93 -1.55
CA ARG A 408 -10.55 -7.40 -1.97
C ARG A 408 -10.84 -6.90 -3.38
N ALA A 409 -11.45 -7.74 -4.21
CA ALA A 409 -11.80 -7.43 -5.60
C ALA A 409 -12.87 -8.42 -6.11
N LYS A 410 -13.32 -8.24 -7.35
CA LYS A 410 -14.15 -9.24 -8.04
C LYS A 410 -13.29 -10.29 -8.76
N ASP A 411 -12.25 -9.83 -9.44
CA ASP A 411 -11.38 -10.68 -10.26
C ASP A 411 -9.90 -10.36 -9.93
N VAL A 412 -9.05 -11.37 -9.73
CA VAL A 412 -7.61 -11.21 -9.45
C VAL A 412 -6.75 -12.14 -10.31
N ASP A 413 -6.01 -11.56 -11.25
CA ASP A 413 -4.92 -12.20 -11.97
C ASP A 413 -3.61 -12.09 -11.18
N LEU A 414 -2.81 -13.15 -11.18
CA LEU A 414 -1.50 -13.20 -10.54
C LEU A 414 -0.50 -14.01 -11.37
N ASP A 415 0.54 -13.35 -11.88
CA ASP A 415 1.67 -14.00 -12.54
C ASP A 415 2.83 -14.19 -11.55
N LEU A 416 3.41 -15.40 -11.59
CA LEU A 416 4.45 -15.90 -10.70
C LEU A 416 5.63 -16.38 -11.54
N ALA A 417 6.84 -16.08 -11.08
CA ALA A 417 8.08 -16.47 -11.75
C ALA A 417 9.10 -17.00 -10.75
N ARG A 418 10.17 -17.64 -11.26
CA ARG A 418 11.33 -17.98 -10.42
C ARG A 418 12.31 -16.81 -10.28
N ASP A 419 12.83 -16.65 -9.07
CA ASP A 419 14.00 -15.82 -8.82
C ASP A 419 15.32 -16.52 -9.19
N THR A 420 16.44 -15.80 -9.05
CA THR A 420 17.80 -16.30 -9.33
C THR A 420 18.24 -17.44 -8.42
N ALA A 421 17.59 -17.62 -7.27
CA ALA A 421 17.79 -18.75 -6.35
C ALA A 421 16.82 -19.92 -6.62
N GLY A 422 16.01 -19.84 -7.68
CA GLY A 422 15.04 -20.86 -8.09
C GLY A 422 13.75 -20.88 -7.25
N ARG A 423 13.55 -19.93 -6.34
CA ARG A 423 12.35 -19.81 -5.49
C ARG A 423 11.23 -19.09 -6.23
N THR A 424 9.97 -19.33 -5.89
CA THR A 424 8.85 -18.63 -6.54
C THR A 424 8.65 -17.24 -5.93
N ALA A 425 8.38 -16.25 -6.77
CA ALA A 425 8.02 -14.89 -6.39
C ALA A 425 6.87 -14.38 -7.28
N PRO A 426 5.97 -13.53 -6.78
CA PRO A 426 5.05 -12.78 -7.61
C PRO A 426 5.84 -11.83 -8.52
N LYS A 427 5.29 -11.57 -9.71
CA LYS A 427 5.85 -10.68 -10.72
C LYS A 427 4.86 -9.60 -11.12
N LEU A 428 3.59 -9.97 -11.26
CA LEU A 428 2.49 -9.08 -11.60
C LEU A 428 1.22 -9.54 -10.87
N LEU A 429 0.49 -8.60 -10.29
CA LEU A 429 -0.86 -8.78 -9.78
C LEU A 429 -1.77 -7.77 -10.48
N ILE A 430 -2.94 -8.20 -10.94
CA ILE A 430 -3.99 -7.32 -11.47
C ILE A 430 -5.31 -7.66 -10.77
N ALA A 431 -5.84 -6.72 -9.99
CA ALA A 431 -7.14 -6.83 -9.35
C ALA A 431 -8.14 -5.91 -10.05
N LYS A 432 -9.38 -6.37 -10.27
CA LYS A 432 -10.44 -5.63 -10.96
C LYS A 432 -11.79 -5.77 -10.25
N GLY A 433 -12.65 -4.76 -10.43
CA GLY A 433 -14.01 -4.74 -9.91
C GLY A 433 -14.03 -4.37 -8.43
N ALA A 434 -14.32 -3.10 -8.13
CA ALA A 434 -14.47 -2.56 -6.78
C ALA A 434 -13.30 -2.92 -5.82
N VAL A 435 -12.07 -2.75 -6.30
CA VAL A 435 -10.86 -3.10 -5.55
C VAL A 435 -10.78 -2.29 -4.25
N GLU A 436 -10.53 -2.98 -3.13
CA GLU A 436 -10.13 -2.41 -1.84
C GLU A 436 -8.77 -3.00 -1.43
N ALA A 437 -7.77 -2.16 -1.17
CA ALA A 437 -6.47 -2.56 -0.66
C ALA A 437 -6.20 -1.83 0.67
N THR A 438 -6.14 -2.59 1.77
CA THR A 438 -5.97 -2.08 3.13
C THR A 438 -4.61 -2.48 3.71
N ASP A 439 -3.95 -1.54 4.39
CA ASP A 439 -2.74 -1.77 5.17
C ASP A 439 -2.76 -1.12 6.57
N VAL A 440 -1.61 -1.18 7.26
CA VAL A 440 -1.45 -0.65 8.62
C VAL A 440 -1.44 0.88 8.72
N ALA A 441 -1.51 1.62 7.61
CA ALA A 441 -1.44 3.08 7.53
C ALA A 441 -2.62 3.71 6.74
N GLN A 442 -3.19 3.00 5.77
CA GLN A 442 -4.21 3.52 4.85
C GLN A 442 -5.11 2.41 4.26
N THR A 443 -6.23 2.82 3.68
CA THR A 443 -7.02 2.00 2.75
C THR A 443 -7.16 2.75 1.42
N LEU A 444 -6.96 2.03 0.32
CA LEU A 444 -7.14 2.47 -1.07
C LEU A 444 -8.34 1.74 -1.66
N TRP A 445 -9.21 2.48 -2.35
CA TRP A 445 -10.23 1.95 -3.24
C TRP A 445 -9.99 2.43 -4.67
N CYS A 446 -10.26 1.58 -5.66
CA CYS A 446 -10.23 1.90 -7.09
C CYS A 446 -11.04 0.84 -7.86
N ASP A 447 -11.19 0.99 -9.17
CA ASP A 447 -11.91 -0.02 -9.98
C ASP A 447 -10.95 -1.03 -10.65
N SER A 448 -9.68 -0.65 -10.84
CA SER A 448 -8.59 -1.52 -11.29
C SER A 448 -7.27 -1.18 -10.57
N LEU A 449 -6.55 -2.20 -10.10
CA LEU A 449 -5.23 -2.08 -9.48
C LEU A 449 -4.25 -3.05 -10.16
N ARG A 450 -3.07 -2.55 -10.54
CA ARG A 450 -1.95 -3.32 -11.07
C ARG A 450 -0.74 -3.12 -10.16
N ALA A 451 -0.15 -4.20 -9.67
CA ALA A 451 1.09 -4.17 -8.89
C ALA A 451 2.18 -5.01 -9.56
N GLU A 452 3.34 -4.42 -9.78
CA GLU A 452 4.53 -5.08 -10.32
C GLU A 452 5.52 -5.37 -9.19
N PHE A 453 6.20 -6.50 -9.25
CA PHE A 453 7.06 -7.01 -8.19
C PHE A 453 8.44 -7.37 -8.70
N GLU A 454 9.46 -7.16 -7.87
CA GLU A 454 10.84 -7.60 -8.12
C GLU A 454 11.35 -8.43 -6.94
N SER A 455 12.06 -9.52 -7.25
CA SER A 455 12.68 -10.35 -6.21
C SER A 455 13.90 -9.64 -5.63
N THR A 456 13.98 -9.58 -4.31
CA THR A 456 15.09 -8.96 -3.58
C THR A 456 16.18 -9.99 -3.29
N GLU A 457 17.31 -9.91 -3.99
CA GLU A 457 18.48 -10.73 -3.65
C GLU A 457 18.99 -10.40 -2.24
N VAL A 458 19.28 -11.44 -1.45
CA VAL A 458 19.65 -11.32 -0.03
C VAL A 458 21.10 -10.85 0.12
N SER A 459 21.35 -9.57 -0.15
CA SER A 459 22.65 -8.90 0.06
C SER A 459 22.73 -8.06 1.34
N ALA A 460 21.64 -7.95 2.10
CA ALA A 460 21.64 -7.32 3.42
C ALA A 460 21.86 -8.38 4.52
N PRO A 461 22.82 -8.20 5.46
CA PRO A 461 22.99 -9.13 6.58
C PRO A 461 21.72 -9.13 7.45
N ALA A 462 21.14 -10.31 7.64
CA ALA A 462 19.81 -10.49 8.24
C ALA A 462 19.71 -9.87 9.64
N ARG A 463 19.17 -8.65 9.71
CA ARG A 463 18.68 -8.04 10.95
C ARG A 463 17.17 -8.20 10.99
N THR A 464 16.73 -9.13 11.84
CA THR A 464 15.32 -9.33 12.24
C THR A 464 14.31 -9.57 11.11
N ALA A 465 14.69 -10.32 10.08
CA ALA A 465 13.73 -11.06 9.26
C ALA A 465 13.40 -12.37 9.98
N THR A 466 12.28 -12.41 10.71
CA THR A 466 11.76 -13.65 11.31
C THR A 466 11.25 -14.59 10.22
N SER A 467 11.89 -15.76 10.11
CA SER A 467 11.37 -16.96 9.41
C SER A 467 10.67 -16.74 8.06
N GLY A 468 11.43 -16.38 7.02
CA GLY A 468 10.95 -16.53 5.64
C GLY A 468 10.91 -17.99 5.20
N ASP A 469 9.93 -18.35 4.37
CA ASP A 469 9.80 -19.69 3.76
C ASP A 469 10.94 -19.92 2.73
N PRO A 470 11.74 -20.99 2.85
CA PRO A 470 12.85 -21.24 1.92
C PRO A 470 12.42 -21.52 0.48
N ALA A 471 11.16 -21.89 0.22
CA ALA A 471 10.66 -22.15 -1.13
C ALA A 471 10.32 -20.85 -1.91
N LEU A 472 10.30 -19.69 -1.24
CA LEU A 472 9.69 -18.48 -1.75
C LEU A 472 10.64 -17.28 -1.60
N GLY A 473 10.86 -16.57 -2.71
CA GLY A 473 11.78 -15.44 -2.74
C GLY A 473 11.15 -14.21 -2.08
N PRO A 474 11.86 -13.44 -1.24
CA PRO A 474 11.38 -12.13 -0.87
C PRO A 474 11.21 -11.30 -2.15
N ALA A 475 10.07 -10.64 -2.27
CA ALA A 475 9.78 -9.71 -3.35
C ALA A 475 9.08 -8.48 -2.78
N GLU A 476 9.30 -7.37 -3.45
CA GLU A 476 8.86 -6.04 -3.08
C GLU A 476 8.10 -5.45 -4.26
N ALA A 477 6.93 -4.85 -4.00
CA ALA A 477 6.17 -4.17 -5.04
C ALA A 477 6.97 -2.95 -5.50
N THR A 478 7.39 -2.93 -6.76
CA THR A 478 8.23 -1.87 -7.34
C THR A 478 7.40 -0.72 -7.90
N ARG A 479 6.22 -1.05 -8.43
CA ARG A 479 5.25 -0.11 -9.02
C ARG A 479 3.83 -0.57 -8.68
N VAL A 480 2.95 0.39 -8.38
CA VAL A 480 1.51 0.15 -8.25
C VAL A 480 0.77 1.22 -9.03
N ASP A 481 0.01 0.82 -10.05
CA ASP A 481 -0.92 1.68 -10.78
C ASP A 481 -2.35 1.38 -10.28
N ALA A 482 -3.09 2.40 -9.87
CA ALA A 482 -4.51 2.30 -9.53
C ALA A 482 -5.29 3.28 -10.40
N ASP A 483 -6.31 2.79 -11.11
CA ASP A 483 -7.04 3.57 -12.11
C ASP A 483 -8.56 3.46 -11.90
N HIS A 484 -9.23 4.59 -12.14
CA HIS A 484 -10.65 4.89 -11.98
C HIS A 484 -11.16 4.79 -10.53
N GLY A 485 -11.92 5.81 -10.11
CA GLY A 485 -12.55 5.86 -8.79
C GLY A 485 -11.57 5.78 -7.61
N VAL A 486 -10.36 6.34 -7.76
CA VAL A 486 -9.31 6.28 -6.73
C VAL A 486 -9.72 7.08 -5.51
N GLN A 487 -9.86 6.39 -4.38
CA GLN A 487 -10.07 6.99 -3.06
C GLN A 487 -9.05 6.43 -2.07
N ILE A 488 -8.43 7.30 -1.28
CA ILE A 488 -7.50 6.89 -0.21
C ILE A 488 -8.03 7.45 1.12
N GLN A 489 -8.17 6.59 2.14
CA GLN A 489 -8.35 7.00 3.54
C GLN A 489 -7.05 6.76 4.30
N LEU A 490 -6.47 7.83 4.84
CA LEU A 490 -5.30 7.77 5.71
C LEU A 490 -5.74 7.63 7.18
N LYS A 491 -4.95 6.94 8.00
CA LYS A 491 -5.24 6.78 9.44
C LYS A 491 -5.18 8.07 10.28
N ASP A 492 -4.71 9.18 9.72
CA ASP A 492 -4.75 10.50 10.37
C ASP A 492 -6.03 11.30 10.06
N GLY A 493 -7.02 10.66 9.42
CA GLY A 493 -8.34 11.22 9.11
C GLY A 493 -8.43 11.91 7.75
N ALA A 494 -7.33 12.07 7.01
CA ALA A 494 -7.38 12.64 5.67
C ALA A 494 -7.98 11.65 4.65
N ARG A 495 -8.77 12.18 3.71
CA ARG A 495 -9.29 11.44 2.55
C ARG A 495 -8.88 12.13 1.24
N ILE A 496 -8.42 11.34 0.27
CA ILE A 496 -8.02 11.81 -1.07
C ILE A 496 -8.93 11.14 -2.09
N PHE A 497 -9.37 11.89 -3.10
CA PHE A 497 -10.14 11.40 -4.25
C PHE A 497 -9.44 11.82 -5.54
N GLY A 498 -9.40 10.95 -6.54
CA GLY A 498 -8.82 11.22 -7.86
C GLY A 498 -9.22 10.16 -8.89
N GLU A 499 -8.72 10.29 -10.12
CA GLU A 499 -9.03 9.32 -11.18
C GLU A 499 -7.94 8.26 -11.36
N GLY A 500 -6.70 8.56 -10.97
CA GLY A 500 -5.61 7.59 -10.98
C GLY A 500 -4.51 7.90 -9.96
N MET A 501 -3.71 6.88 -9.66
CA MET A 501 -2.50 6.95 -8.84
C MET A 501 -1.42 6.06 -9.45
N ILE A 502 -0.19 6.54 -9.52
CA ILE A 502 1.01 5.73 -9.79
C ILE A 502 1.93 5.84 -8.59
N ALA A 503 2.18 4.74 -7.90
CA ALA A 503 3.09 4.67 -6.76
C ALA A 503 4.35 3.85 -7.08
N PHE A 504 5.47 4.26 -6.48
CA PHE A 504 6.76 3.59 -6.53
C PHE A 504 7.22 3.26 -5.10
N PRO A 505 6.65 2.22 -4.47
CA PRO A 505 6.87 1.92 -3.05
C PRO A 505 8.34 1.83 -2.58
N PRO A 506 9.32 1.30 -3.36
CA PRO A 506 10.73 1.23 -2.94
C PRO A 506 11.39 2.61 -2.83
N THR A 507 10.80 3.65 -3.41
CA THR A 507 11.22 5.04 -3.28
C THR A 507 10.37 5.83 -2.27
N GLY A 508 9.17 5.35 -1.94
CA GLY A 508 8.20 6.06 -1.09
C GLY A 508 7.48 7.18 -1.84
N ARG A 509 7.35 7.09 -3.17
CA ARG A 509 6.73 8.12 -4.01
C ARG A 509 5.38 7.70 -4.55
N ALA A 510 4.47 8.66 -4.73
CA ALA A 510 3.21 8.46 -5.42
C ALA A 510 2.76 9.73 -6.16
N ASP A 511 2.31 9.56 -7.40
CA ASP A 511 1.72 10.61 -8.24
C ASP A 511 0.22 10.36 -8.37
N LEU A 512 -0.59 11.21 -7.74
CA LEU A 512 -2.04 11.24 -7.87
C LEU A 512 -2.43 12.14 -9.06
N ARG A 513 -3.43 11.73 -9.85
CA ARG A 513 -3.80 12.40 -11.11
C ARG A 513 -5.31 12.36 -11.38
N GLY A 514 -5.75 13.30 -12.20
CA GLY A 514 -7.07 13.28 -12.84
C GLY A 514 -7.95 14.49 -12.51
N PRO A 515 -9.00 14.73 -13.31
CA PRO A 515 -9.98 15.76 -13.01
C PRO A 515 -10.68 15.47 -11.68
N GLY A 516 -10.89 16.52 -10.87
CA GLY A 516 -11.54 16.37 -9.56
C GLY A 516 -10.62 15.85 -8.44
N LEU A 517 -9.30 15.79 -8.66
CA LEU A 517 -8.32 15.52 -7.59
C LEU A 517 -8.57 16.47 -6.41
N SER A 518 -8.94 15.88 -5.27
CA SER A 518 -9.39 16.59 -4.08
C SER A 518 -8.92 15.91 -2.81
N ILE A 519 -8.53 16.73 -1.83
CA ILE A 519 -7.97 16.31 -0.55
C ILE A 519 -8.82 16.92 0.55
N PHE A 520 -9.35 16.10 1.44
CA PHE A 520 -10.19 16.51 2.56
C PHE A 520 -9.50 16.16 3.88
N ARG A 521 -9.52 17.10 4.84
CA ARG A 521 -9.00 16.91 6.19
C ARG A 521 -9.79 17.77 7.17
N GLY A 522 -10.68 17.16 7.94
CA GLY A 522 -11.60 17.89 8.83
C GLY A 522 -12.45 18.89 8.03
N GLY A 523 -12.43 20.15 8.43
CA GLY A 523 -13.11 21.25 7.72
C GLY A 523 -12.38 21.78 6.48
N VAL A 524 -11.22 21.23 6.10
CA VAL A 524 -10.41 21.72 4.97
C VAL A 524 -10.56 20.85 3.72
N LEU A 525 -10.73 21.51 2.58
CA LEU A 525 -10.68 20.94 1.23
C LEU A 525 -9.57 21.62 0.41
N ILE A 526 -8.73 20.83 -0.26
CA ILE A 526 -7.88 21.29 -1.36
C ILE A 526 -8.42 20.68 -2.65
N ASP A 527 -8.73 21.51 -3.65
CA ASP A 527 -9.34 21.10 -4.92
C ASP A 527 -8.81 21.91 -6.12
N GLY A 528 -9.23 21.52 -7.32
CA GLY A 528 -8.75 22.13 -8.57
C GLY A 528 -7.31 21.76 -8.95
N LEU A 529 -6.70 20.80 -8.25
CA LEU A 529 -5.42 20.22 -8.62
C LEU A 529 -5.57 19.33 -9.87
N GLU A 530 -4.55 19.29 -10.71
CA GLU A 530 -4.46 18.36 -11.86
C GLU A 530 -3.64 17.11 -11.50
N SER A 531 -2.61 17.30 -10.68
CA SER A 531 -1.80 16.23 -10.12
C SER A 531 -1.24 16.62 -8.74
N LEU A 532 -0.86 15.61 -7.96
CA LEU A 532 -0.14 15.76 -6.69
C LEU A 532 0.94 14.68 -6.60
N ALA A 533 2.20 15.10 -6.64
CA ALA A 533 3.35 14.26 -6.38
C ALA A 533 3.64 14.23 -4.87
N VAL A 534 3.79 13.05 -4.28
CA VAL A 534 4.05 12.84 -2.85
C VAL A 534 5.33 12.03 -2.69
N ASP A 535 6.20 12.42 -1.76
CA ASP A 535 7.39 11.67 -1.35
C ASP A 535 7.37 11.51 0.19
N ASP A 536 7.02 10.30 0.68
CA ASP A 536 6.92 9.96 2.12
C ASP A 536 8.29 10.01 2.82
N ARG A 537 9.40 9.85 2.08
CA ARG A 537 10.76 9.91 2.63
C ARG A 537 11.21 11.34 2.86
N ALA A 538 10.95 12.22 1.89
CA ALA A 538 11.18 13.66 2.02
C ALA A 538 10.10 14.37 2.86
N ARG A 539 8.93 13.73 3.02
CA ARG A 539 7.71 14.29 3.63
C ARG A 539 7.20 15.54 2.91
N THR A 540 7.25 15.48 1.59
CA THR A 540 6.85 16.57 0.70
C THR A 540 5.66 16.16 -0.15
N ALA A 541 4.75 17.10 -0.40
CA ALA A 541 3.71 16.98 -1.42
C ALA A 541 3.75 18.21 -2.33
N GLN A 542 3.73 18.01 -3.64
CA GLN A 542 3.91 19.06 -4.64
C GLN A 542 2.83 18.99 -5.72
N SER A 543 2.30 20.14 -6.13
CA SER A 543 1.45 20.26 -7.31
C SER A 543 2.01 21.35 -8.22
N PRO A 544 2.38 21.03 -9.48
CA PRO A 544 3.08 21.96 -10.38
C PRO A 544 2.17 23.02 -11.01
N ARG A 545 0.87 23.02 -10.70
CA ARG A 545 -0.14 23.91 -11.27
C ARG A 545 -1.06 24.46 -10.20
N GLY A 546 -1.76 25.52 -10.59
CA GLY A 546 -2.72 26.23 -9.74
C GLY A 546 -3.76 25.32 -9.12
N GLY A 547 -4.31 25.77 -8.00
CA GLY A 547 -5.29 25.05 -7.22
C GLY A 547 -6.01 26.00 -6.27
N ARG A 548 -6.86 25.40 -5.43
CA ARG A 548 -7.65 26.11 -4.43
C ARG A 548 -7.66 25.34 -3.12
N ALA A 549 -7.63 26.05 -2.01
CA ALA A 549 -7.90 25.52 -0.68
C ALA A 549 -9.07 26.29 -0.05
N ARG A 550 -10.00 25.57 0.58
CA ARG A 550 -11.18 26.12 1.24
C ARG A 550 -11.33 25.51 2.63
N SER A 551 -11.80 26.29 3.60
CA SER A 551 -12.10 25.79 4.93
C SER A 551 -13.48 26.21 5.43
N TRP A 552 -14.07 25.35 6.27
CA TRP A 552 -15.27 25.58 7.06
C TRP A 552 -14.95 25.24 8.52
N SER A 553 -15.73 25.78 9.46
CA SER A 553 -15.64 25.46 10.90
C SER A 553 -16.03 24.01 11.18
N ASP A 554 -17.11 23.53 10.54
CA ASP A 554 -17.58 22.15 10.68
C ASP A 554 -16.75 21.19 9.79
N PRO A 555 -16.42 19.97 10.27
CA PRO A 555 -15.79 18.94 9.45
C PRO A 555 -16.64 18.56 8.22
N ILE A 556 -16.00 18.45 7.05
CA ILE A 556 -16.67 18.03 5.81
C ILE A 556 -17.00 16.52 5.87
N PHE A 557 -16.19 15.75 6.60
CA PHE A 557 -16.43 14.35 6.93
C PHE A 557 -16.43 14.15 8.44
N ASP A 558 -17.27 13.23 8.90
CA ASP A 558 -17.05 12.55 10.17
C ASP A 558 -15.71 11.78 10.11
N PRO A 559 -14.77 12.01 11.05
CA PRO A 559 -13.47 11.33 11.06
C PRO A 559 -13.56 9.81 11.31
N ASP A 560 -14.67 9.33 11.89
CA ASP A 560 -14.90 7.91 12.20
C ASP A 560 -15.61 7.14 11.09
N LEU A 561 -16.11 7.82 10.05
CA LEU A 561 -16.66 7.18 8.86
C LEU A 561 -15.60 6.31 8.16
N ARG A 562 -15.88 5.01 7.99
CA ARG A 562 -15.02 4.01 7.33
C ARG A 562 -15.63 3.56 6.00
N GLY A 563 -14.81 2.94 5.14
CA GLY A 563 -15.23 2.39 3.84
C GLY A 563 -15.11 3.37 2.67
N LYS A 564 -15.39 2.86 1.46
CA LYS A 564 -15.51 3.63 0.21
C LYS A 564 -16.71 4.57 0.31
N LEU A 565 -16.53 5.83 -0.07
CA LEU A 565 -17.57 6.86 -0.05
C LEU A 565 -17.62 7.55 -1.41
N ALA A 566 -18.80 8.06 -1.79
CA ALA A 566 -18.88 9.07 -2.83
C ALA A 566 -18.10 10.33 -2.42
N ALA A 567 -17.61 11.09 -3.40
CA ALA A 567 -17.13 12.44 -3.12
C ALA A 567 -18.30 13.28 -2.56
N PRO A 568 -18.14 13.98 -1.44
CA PRO A 568 -19.23 14.63 -0.73
C PRO A 568 -19.72 15.85 -1.52
N GLU A 569 -21.03 16.12 -1.43
CA GLU A 569 -21.52 17.43 -1.80
C GLU A 569 -20.93 18.48 -0.85
N LEU A 570 -20.47 19.59 -1.43
CA LEU A 570 -19.82 20.65 -0.66
C LEU A 570 -20.84 21.35 0.24
N PRO A 571 -20.46 21.78 1.45
CA PRO A 571 -21.37 22.53 2.32
C PRO A 571 -21.98 23.73 1.60
N THR A 572 -23.29 23.93 1.77
CA THR A 572 -24.01 25.10 1.23
C THR A 572 -23.63 26.40 1.94
N ALA A 573 -23.08 26.30 3.15
CA ALA A 573 -22.44 27.41 3.85
C ALA A 573 -21.22 27.93 3.07
N LYS A 574 -21.02 29.25 3.08
CA LYS A 574 -19.82 29.86 2.51
C LYS A 574 -18.59 29.41 3.29
N PRO A 575 -17.45 29.15 2.62
CA PRO A 575 -16.21 28.85 3.32
C PRO A 575 -15.74 30.07 4.12
N GLU A 576 -15.18 29.81 5.30
CA GLU A 576 -14.52 30.80 6.15
C GLU A 576 -13.19 31.28 5.55
N MET A 577 -12.53 30.44 4.76
CA MET A 577 -11.33 30.79 4.00
C MET A 577 -11.42 30.22 2.58
N ASP A 578 -11.03 31.01 1.58
CA ASP A 578 -10.80 30.60 0.20
C ASP A 578 -9.44 31.13 -0.24
N ALA A 579 -8.52 30.22 -0.55
CA ALA A 579 -7.17 30.50 -1.02
C ALA A 579 -6.98 29.93 -2.43
N GLN A 580 -6.47 30.73 -3.35
CA GLN A 580 -6.28 30.36 -4.76
C GLN A 580 -4.87 30.76 -5.22
N TRP A 581 -4.25 29.93 -6.05
CA TRP A 581 -2.95 30.19 -6.67
C TRP A 581 -2.94 29.66 -8.11
N LYS A 582 -2.02 30.15 -8.94
CA LYS A 582 -1.92 29.74 -10.36
C LYS A 582 -0.70 28.90 -10.69
N GLY A 583 0.37 29.03 -9.92
CA GLY A 583 1.64 28.34 -10.10
C GLY A 583 1.72 27.08 -9.25
N GLU A 584 2.91 26.78 -8.77
CA GLU A 584 3.19 25.62 -7.93
C GLU A 584 2.70 25.79 -6.48
N MET A 585 2.26 24.69 -5.89
CA MET A 585 2.12 24.46 -4.45
C MET A 585 3.17 23.43 -4.00
N THR A 586 3.94 23.74 -2.96
CA THR A 586 4.79 22.77 -2.24
C THR A 586 4.43 22.75 -0.75
N TYR A 587 4.19 21.57 -0.19
CA TYR A 587 3.97 21.32 1.23
C TYR A 587 5.10 20.44 1.78
N THR A 588 5.60 20.75 2.98
CA THR A 588 6.65 19.99 3.68
C THR A 588 6.32 19.78 5.15
N ASP A 589 6.23 18.53 5.63
CA ASP A 589 6.01 18.21 7.04
C ASP A 589 7.35 18.13 7.81
N ARG A 590 7.57 19.08 8.73
CA ARG A 590 8.76 19.20 9.59
C ARG A 590 8.64 18.39 10.90
N ALA A 591 7.73 17.42 10.96
CA ALA A 591 7.48 16.53 12.09
C ALA A 591 7.05 17.28 13.37
N ALA A 592 7.91 17.29 14.40
CA ALA A 592 7.68 18.05 15.62
C ALA A 592 7.75 19.58 15.38
N GLY A 593 8.44 20.03 14.32
CA GLY A 593 8.55 21.44 13.93
C GLY A 593 7.38 21.94 13.06
N GLY A 594 6.22 21.28 13.12
CA GLY A 594 5.05 21.64 12.32
C GLY A 594 5.23 21.38 10.82
N ALA A 595 4.87 22.34 9.98
CA ALA A 595 4.95 22.22 8.52
C ALA A 595 5.28 23.56 7.83
N VAL A 596 5.50 23.50 6.51
CA VAL A 596 5.61 24.65 5.61
C VAL A 596 4.67 24.43 4.43
N LEU A 597 3.95 25.47 4.01
CA LEU A 597 3.22 25.54 2.76
C LEU A 597 3.73 26.72 1.93
N GLU A 598 4.14 26.45 0.70
CA GLU A 598 4.61 27.45 -0.27
C GLU A 598 3.65 27.47 -1.46
N LEU A 599 3.16 28.67 -1.81
CA LEU A 599 2.25 28.92 -2.92
C LEU A 599 2.86 29.98 -3.85
N SER A 600 2.67 29.83 -5.15
CA SER A 600 3.26 30.72 -6.16
C SER A 600 2.30 31.12 -7.29
N GLN A 601 2.64 32.25 -7.91
CA GLN A 601 1.93 32.98 -8.98
C GLN A 601 0.50 33.37 -8.63
N THR A 602 0.26 34.68 -8.51
CA THR A 602 -1.06 35.28 -8.25
C THR A 602 -1.80 34.61 -7.10
N VAL A 603 -1.15 34.49 -5.94
CA VAL A 603 -1.74 33.94 -4.72
C VAL A 603 -2.75 34.94 -4.14
N LYS A 604 -3.98 34.47 -3.93
CA LYS A 604 -5.07 35.23 -3.32
C LYS A 604 -5.66 34.43 -2.17
N ILE A 605 -5.64 34.98 -0.96
CA ILE A 605 -6.36 34.42 0.18
C ILE A 605 -7.47 35.40 0.56
N ARG A 606 -8.66 34.90 0.83
CA ARG A 606 -9.81 35.62 1.35
C ARG A 606 -10.35 34.87 2.54
N ALA A 607 -10.53 35.53 3.67
CA ALA A 607 -11.10 34.93 4.86
C ALA A 607 -12.23 35.78 5.44
N GLN A 608 -13.15 35.13 6.14
CA GLN A 608 -14.25 35.72 6.86
C GLN A 608 -14.27 35.10 8.26
N PRO A 609 -13.36 35.52 9.17
CA PRO A 609 -13.30 34.98 10.53
C PRO A 609 -14.60 35.18 11.31
N ARG A 610 -15.41 36.19 10.90
CA ARG A 610 -16.73 36.52 11.44
C ARG A 610 -17.62 37.07 10.33
N ALA A 611 -18.92 37.16 10.59
CA ALA A 611 -19.87 37.74 9.64
C ALA A 611 -19.54 39.22 9.35
N GLU A 612 -19.14 39.98 10.37
CA GLU A 612 -18.76 41.39 10.30
C GLU A 612 -17.29 41.65 9.91
N GLU A 613 -16.48 40.63 9.65
CA GLU A 613 -15.04 40.74 9.36
C GLU A 613 -14.66 40.11 8.01
N PHE A 614 -13.69 40.70 7.32
CA PHE A 614 -13.15 40.20 6.07
C PHE A 614 -11.66 40.49 5.94
N ASP A 615 -10.87 39.44 5.75
CA ASP A 615 -9.43 39.50 5.54
C ASP A 615 -9.08 39.14 4.09
N ALA A 616 -8.08 39.83 3.54
CA ALA A 616 -7.58 39.57 2.19
C ALA A 616 -6.06 39.71 2.10
N LEU A 617 -5.43 38.72 1.47
CA LEU A 617 -4.03 38.74 1.04
C LEU A 617 -3.98 38.58 -0.49
N ASP A 618 -3.22 39.44 -1.15
CA ASP A 618 -2.79 39.28 -2.56
C ASP A 618 -1.26 39.35 -2.62
N ALA A 619 -0.62 38.41 -3.32
CA ALA A 619 0.84 38.34 -3.52
C ALA A 619 1.22 37.47 -4.72
N GLU A 620 2.45 37.54 -5.22
CA GLU A 620 2.95 36.55 -6.20
C GLU A 620 3.48 35.27 -5.55
N HIS A 621 4.04 35.34 -4.34
CA HIS A 621 4.43 34.16 -3.57
C HIS A 621 4.05 34.30 -2.11
N VAL A 622 3.58 33.19 -1.51
CA VAL A 622 3.28 33.09 -0.08
C VAL A 622 4.01 31.87 0.49
N HIS A 623 4.82 32.09 1.52
CA HIS A 623 5.42 31.05 2.34
C HIS A 623 4.76 31.12 3.73
N LEU A 624 4.14 30.01 4.14
CA LEU A 624 3.37 29.89 5.37
C LEU A 624 4.00 28.83 6.27
N GLU A 625 4.55 29.25 7.40
CA GLU A 625 4.98 28.35 8.47
C GLU A 625 3.78 28.00 9.36
N LEU A 626 3.64 26.70 9.63
CA LEU A 626 2.53 26.13 10.39
C LEU A 626 3.07 25.42 11.64
N ASP A 627 2.51 25.69 12.82
CA ASP A 627 2.82 24.99 14.07
C ASP A 627 1.84 23.83 14.30
N ARG A 628 2.31 22.72 14.87
CA ARG A 628 1.51 21.54 15.22
C ARG A 628 1.29 21.46 16.74
N ARG A 629 0.05 21.65 17.20
CA ARG A 629 -0.34 21.55 18.61
C ARG A 629 -0.64 20.08 18.96
N PRO A 630 -0.10 19.53 20.07
CA PRO A 630 -0.50 18.20 20.52
C PRO A 630 -1.96 18.23 21.00
N SER A 631 -2.76 17.30 20.50
CA SER A 631 -4.17 17.13 20.87
C SER A 631 -4.30 16.86 22.38
N ALA A 632 -5.11 17.64 23.09
CA ALA A 632 -5.20 17.61 24.56
C ALA A 632 -5.84 16.32 25.12
N ASP A 633 -6.55 15.57 24.28
CA ASP A 633 -7.38 14.41 24.63
C ASP A 633 -6.60 13.14 25.03
N ARG A 634 -5.28 13.25 25.23
CA ARG A 634 -4.40 12.13 25.57
C ARG A 634 -4.30 11.87 27.10
N SER A 635 -5.05 12.61 27.92
CA SER A 635 -4.87 12.63 29.39
C SER A 635 -5.65 11.55 30.18
N LEU A 636 -6.57 10.80 29.54
CA LEU A 636 -7.40 9.78 30.23
C LEU A 636 -7.14 8.32 29.80
N ALA A 637 -6.28 8.07 28.81
CA ALA A 637 -6.01 6.73 28.28
C ALA A 637 -4.68 6.11 28.78
N SER A 638 -4.38 6.24 30.08
CA SER A 638 -3.19 5.62 30.68
C SER A 638 -3.51 4.22 31.26
N ASN A 639 -3.44 3.18 30.43
CA ASN A 639 -2.94 1.83 30.76
C ASN A 639 -3.19 0.81 29.62
N ALA A 640 -2.41 0.93 28.53
CA ALA A 640 -2.18 -0.17 27.59
C ALA A 640 -0.73 -0.12 27.09
N THR A 641 -0.11 -1.29 26.90
CA THR A 641 1.32 -1.49 26.68
C THR A 641 1.91 -0.70 25.50
N ALA A 642 2.99 0.05 25.76
CA ALA A 642 3.61 0.95 24.80
C ALA A 642 4.57 0.24 23.82
N THR A 643 4.02 -0.27 22.70
CA THR A 643 4.82 -0.67 21.51
C THR A 643 4.08 -0.38 20.20
N ALA A 644 3.75 0.88 19.93
CA ALA A 644 3.40 1.36 18.59
C ALA A 644 3.72 2.85 18.43
N LEU A 645 4.48 3.22 17.39
CA LEU A 645 4.77 4.61 17.03
C LEU A 645 3.62 5.17 16.17
N SER A 646 2.58 5.69 16.82
CA SER A 646 1.48 6.38 16.13
C SER A 646 1.95 7.73 15.54
N PRO A 647 1.74 8.02 14.25
CA PRO A 647 1.94 9.35 13.70
C PRO A 647 0.92 10.33 14.31
N THR A 648 1.40 11.50 14.73
CA THR A 648 0.63 12.47 15.52
C THR A 648 -0.18 13.42 14.64
N GLY A 649 -1.48 13.13 14.47
CA GLY A 649 -2.48 14.08 13.97
C GLY A 649 -2.80 15.16 15.01
N GLY A 650 -1.87 16.09 15.22
CA GLY A 650 -2.10 17.32 15.99
C GLY A 650 -2.77 18.41 15.14
N GLU A 651 -3.51 19.30 15.78
CA GLU A 651 -4.09 20.50 15.17
C GLU A 651 -2.97 21.39 14.60
N VAL A 652 -3.12 21.87 13.36
CA VAL A 652 -2.08 22.64 12.66
C VAL A 652 -2.56 24.06 12.41
N ARG A 653 -1.84 25.07 12.92
CA ARG A 653 -2.23 26.48 12.83
C ARG A 653 -1.14 27.37 12.20
N PRO A 654 -1.51 28.47 11.52
CA PRO A 654 -0.58 29.51 11.09
C PRO A 654 0.32 30.01 12.22
N ARG A 655 1.63 30.05 11.99
CA ARG A 655 2.61 30.68 12.87
C ARG A 655 3.17 31.95 12.26
N ARG A 656 3.60 31.89 11.00
CA ARG A 656 4.24 32.98 10.28
C ARG A 656 3.87 32.95 8.81
N LEU A 657 3.52 34.10 8.26
CA LEU A 657 3.24 34.28 6.84
C LEU A 657 4.25 35.25 6.23
N ILE A 658 4.83 34.87 5.10
CA ILE A 658 5.73 35.70 4.30
C ILE A 658 5.11 35.84 2.91
N ALA A 659 4.64 37.03 2.58
CA ALA A 659 4.12 37.37 1.25
C ALA A 659 5.12 38.21 0.46
N THR A 660 5.30 37.93 -0.83
CA THR A 660 6.22 38.69 -1.71
C THR A 660 5.66 38.88 -3.13
N GLY A 661 6.16 39.90 -3.82
CA GLY A 661 5.67 40.30 -5.15
C GLY A 661 4.45 41.19 -5.03
N ASP A 662 4.69 42.48 -4.80
CA ASP A 662 3.67 43.52 -4.59
C ASP A 662 2.58 43.16 -3.57
N ALA A 663 3.00 42.49 -2.49
CA ALA A 663 2.13 41.97 -1.45
C ALA A 663 1.21 43.05 -0.84
N ARG A 664 -0.07 42.70 -0.68
CA ARG A 664 -1.12 43.48 -0.02
C ARG A 664 -1.79 42.62 1.03
N ILE A 665 -1.72 43.04 2.29
CA ILE A 665 -2.56 42.53 3.39
C ILE A 665 -3.66 43.55 3.68
N GLU A 666 -4.87 43.08 3.95
CA GLU A 666 -6.03 43.91 4.20
C GLU A 666 -6.98 43.25 5.20
N ASN A 667 -7.39 44.01 6.22
CA ASN A 667 -8.47 43.67 7.16
C ASN A 667 -9.59 44.72 7.00
N GLN A 668 -10.83 44.25 6.90
CA GLN A 668 -12.04 45.07 6.89
C GLN A 668 -12.98 44.61 8.02
N LEU A 669 -13.45 45.57 8.84
CA LEU A 669 -14.40 45.31 9.92
C LEU A 669 -15.59 46.26 9.83
N TRP A 670 -16.80 45.71 9.79
CA TRP A 670 -18.06 46.46 9.85
C TRP A 670 -18.61 46.56 11.28
N LEU A 671 -19.60 47.43 11.48
CA LEU A 671 -20.31 47.56 12.76
C LEU A 671 -21.31 46.41 13.00
N ASP A 672 -21.74 45.73 11.94
CA ASP A 672 -22.73 44.67 11.99
C ASP A 672 -22.43 43.51 11.01
N ALA A 673 -23.05 42.36 11.28
CA ALA A 673 -22.92 41.13 10.49
C ALA A 673 -23.55 41.22 9.09
N ALA A 674 -24.41 42.21 8.82
CA ALA A 674 -24.98 42.46 7.50
C ALA A 674 -24.05 43.34 6.62
N ARG A 675 -22.91 43.79 7.17
CA ARG A 675 -21.90 44.62 6.52
C ARG A 675 -22.45 45.95 6.00
N THR A 676 -23.31 46.60 6.79
CA THR A 676 -23.85 47.92 6.41
C THR A 676 -22.84 49.04 6.64
N GLY A 677 -22.87 50.06 5.77
CA GLY A 677 -21.97 51.22 5.84
C GLY A 677 -20.55 50.94 5.34
N GLU A 678 -19.66 51.91 5.59
CA GLU A 678 -18.23 51.79 5.27
C GLU A 678 -17.50 50.96 6.35
N PRO A 679 -16.57 50.06 5.96
CA PRO A 679 -15.77 49.32 6.93
C PRO A 679 -14.65 50.19 7.51
N ARG A 680 -14.27 49.85 8.74
CA ARG A 680 -12.90 50.10 9.23
C ARG A 680 -11.95 49.31 8.35
N LEU A 681 -10.92 49.98 7.82
CA LEU A 681 -9.96 49.37 6.90
C LEU A 681 -8.55 49.49 7.49
N PHE A 682 -7.82 48.38 7.53
CA PHE A 682 -6.37 48.38 7.72
C PHE A 682 -5.72 47.65 6.55
N GLN A 683 -5.00 48.36 5.71
CA GLN A 683 -4.31 47.80 4.53
C GLN A 683 -2.82 48.12 4.60
N VAL A 684 -1.98 47.10 4.36
CA VAL A 684 -0.52 47.18 4.29
C VAL A 684 -0.08 46.73 2.91
N ARG A 685 0.84 47.48 2.27
CA ARG A 685 1.42 47.13 0.97
C ARG A 685 2.94 47.30 0.96
N GLY A 686 3.64 46.37 0.33
CA GLY A 686 5.09 46.43 0.09
C GLY A 686 5.58 45.21 -0.69
N GLN A 687 6.84 45.22 -1.14
CA GLN A 687 7.38 44.11 -1.95
C GLN A 687 7.54 42.81 -1.15
N ARG A 688 7.75 42.90 0.17
CA ARG A 688 7.73 41.76 1.09
C ARG A 688 6.99 42.17 2.35
N ILE A 689 6.06 41.34 2.81
CA ILE A 689 5.42 41.46 4.12
C ILE A 689 5.72 40.17 4.89
N ASP A 690 6.37 40.30 6.04
CA ASP A 690 6.66 39.24 7.00
C ASP A 690 5.73 39.46 8.20
N TYR A 691 4.85 38.50 8.50
CA TYR A 691 3.75 38.64 9.47
C TYR A 691 3.72 37.45 10.43
N ASP A 692 3.72 37.71 11.73
CA ASP A 692 3.56 36.68 12.76
C ASP A 692 2.07 36.56 13.11
N ALA A 693 1.47 35.41 12.78
CA ALA A 693 0.03 35.19 12.89
C ALA A 693 -0.46 34.98 14.34
N ILE A 694 0.45 34.86 15.31
CA ILE A 694 0.10 34.70 16.73
C ILE A 694 0.22 36.03 17.47
N THR A 695 1.23 36.84 17.15
CA THR A 695 1.47 38.13 17.83
C THR A 695 0.88 39.34 17.10
N GLY A 696 0.53 39.20 15.82
CA GLY A 696 0.09 40.31 14.97
C GLY A 696 1.20 41.28 14.56
N GLU A 697 2.46 40.95 14.87
CA GLU A 697 3.63 41.74 14.46
C GLU A 697 3.89 41.63 12.95
N ALA A 698 4.42 42.70 12.36
CA ALA A 698 4.72 42.75 10.93
C ALA A 698 6.03 43.48 10.63
N SER A 699 6.74 43.04 9.60
CA SER A 699 7.92 43.71 9.05
C SER A 699 7.79 43.80 7.53
N VAL A 700 7.89 45.02 7.01
CA VAL A 700 7.79 45.33 5.57
C VAL A 700 9.08 46.02 5.14
N PRO A 701 10.12 45.26 4.73
CA PRO A 701 11.35 45.82 4.20
C PRO A 701 11.15 46.39 2.78
N GLY A 702 11.85 47.49 2.49
CA GLY A 702 11.68 48.28 1.27
C GLY A 702 10.59 49.35 1.41
N ALA A 703 10.39 50.09 0.32
CA ALA A 703 9.32 51.08 0.23
C ALA A 703 7.93 50.43 0.25
N GLY A 704 6.95 51.15 0.81
CA GLY A 704 5.58 50.64 0.94
C GLY A 704 4.58 51.70 1.37
N SER A 705 3.37 51.25 1.72
CA SER A 705 2.30 52.12 2.22
C SER A 705 1.36 51.40 3.20
N VAL A 706 0.83 52.15 4.15
CA VAL A 706 -0.27 51.73 5.04
C VAL A 706 -1.46 52.66 4.84
N LEU A 707 -2.67 52.10 4.84
CA LEU A 707 -3.92 52.84 4.83
C LEU A 707 -4.76 52.40 6.02
N VAL A 708 -5.21 53.37 6.81
CA VAL A 708 -6.12 53.19 7.95
C VAL A 708 -7.38 54.01 7.67
N ASN A 709 -8.56 53.40 7.71
CA ASN A 709 -9.85 54.09 7.70
C ASN A 709 -10.60 53.82 9.01
N VAL A 710 -11.08 54.88 9.64
CA VAL A 710 -12.05 54.79 10.74
C VAL A 710 -13.30 55.60 10.31
N PRO A 711 -14.40 54.94 9.92
CA PRO A 711 -15.60 55.62 9.41
C PRO A 711 -16.31 56.40 10.53
N SER A 712 -17.11 57.39 10.16
CA SER A 712 -17.78 58.24 11.15
C SER A 712 -18.84 57.52 11.98
N GLY A 713 -18.84 57.79 13.29
CA GLY A 713 -19.59 57.01 14.28
C GLY A 713 -19.01 55.63 14.56
N GLY A 714 -17.87 55.27 13.97
CA GLY A 714 -17.31 53.92 14.01
C GLY A 714 -16.70 53.51 15.35
N ALA A 715 -16.44 54.45 16.27
CA ALA A 715 -15.77 54.22 17.56
C ALA A 715 -16.45 53.09 18.36
N ARG A 716 -15.71 52.02 18.68
CA ARG A 716 -16.29 50.70 19.04
C ARG A 716 -16.98 50.66 20.41
N ASP A 717 -16.77 51.67 21.25
CA ASP A 717 -17.10 51.63 22.67
C ASP A 717 -18.18 52.64 23.05
N THR A 718 -19.44 52.20 22.92
CA THR A 718 -20.63 52.97 23.34
C THR A 718 -20.64 53.31 24.84
N LYS A 719 -19.91 52.58 25.69
CA LYS A 719 -19.73 52.91 27.11
C LYS A 719 -18.68 54.00 27.31
N ALA A 720 -17.54 53.94 26.63
CA ALA A 720 -16.58 55.04 26.62
C ALA A 720 -17.16 56.30 25.97
N GLN A 721 -18.02 56.17 24.95
CA GLN A 721 -18.72 57.31 24.33
C GLN A 721 -19.70 57.98 25.30
N GLN A 722 -20.46 57.20 26.09
CA GLN A 722 -21.27 57.73 27.20
C GLN A 722 -20.44 58.34 28.35
N THR A 723 -19.23 57.83 28.58
CA THR A 723 -18.33 58.35 29.63
C THR A 723 -17.65 59.64 29.19
N ARG A 724 -17.16 59.72 27.94
CA ARG A 724 -16.67 60.96 27.30
C ARG A 724 -17.77 62.02 27.18
N ALA A 725 -19.03 61.63 27.00
CA ALA A 725 -20.17 62.56 27.04
C ALA A 725 -20.47 63.14 28.44
N ARG A 726 -19.99 62.50 29.52
CA ARG A 726 -20.04 63.04 30.89
C ARG A 726 -18.85 63.95 31.20
N ASP A 727 -17.65 63.61 30.73
CA ASP A 727 -16.46 64.48 30.82
C ASP A 727 -16.40 65.51 29.67
N GLN A 728 -17.27 66.53 29.76
CA GLN A 728 -17.36 67.67 28.81
C GLN A 728 -16.12 68.59 28.79
N THR A 729 -14.95 68.12 29.23
CA THR A 729 -13.71 68.90 29.34
C THR A 729 -12.61 68.47 28.37
N VAL A 730 -12.79 67.38 27.62
CA VAL A 730 -11.87 66.95 26.54
C VAL A 730 -12.65 66.62 25.27
N ALA A 731 -12.55 67.49 24.26
CA ALA A 731 -13.16 67.30 22.93
C ALA A 731 -12.37 66.25 22.10
N GLY A 732 -12.50 64.97 22.46
CA GLY A 732 -11.78 63.87 21.81
C GLY A 732 -12.61 63.12 20.76
N GLY A 733 -12.77 63.71 19.57
CA GLY A 733 -13.51 63.13 18.44
C GLY A 733 -12.66 62.70 17.23
N GLY A 734 -11.48 63.28 17.04
CA GLY A 734 -10.74 63.19 15.76
C GLY A 734 -9.97 61.89 15.47
N VAL A 735 -10.40 60.73 15.98
CA VAL A 735 -9.87 59.40 15.59
C VAL A 735 -10.38 58.98 14.21
N GLU A 736 -11.58 59.43 13.85
CA GLU A 736 -12.24 59.21 12.57
C GLU A 736 -11.46 59.77 11.37
N GLY A 737 -11.77 59.24 10.17
CA GLY A 737 -11.16 59.62 8.91
C GLY A 737 -10.12 58.64 8.37
N VAL A 738 -9.50 59.04 7.26
CA VAL A 738 -8.54 58.24 6.49
C VAL A 738 -7.12 58.71 6.78
N SER A 739 -6.22 57.79 7.12
CA SER A 739 -4.77 58.04 7.25
C SER A 739 -3.97 57.15 6.33
N ARG A 740 -3.26 57.75 5.39
CA ARG A 740 -2.38 57.06 4.44
C ARG A 740 -0.92 57.41 4.74
N PHE A 741 -0.13 56.39 5.06
CA PHE A 741 1.31 56.46 5.26
C PHE A 741 2.05 55.92 4.03
N ARG A 742 3.21 56.49 3.71
CA ARG A 742 4.18 55.97 2.75
C ARG A 742 5.59 56.12 3.31
N TRP A 743 6.50 55.21 3.00
CA TRP A 743 7.90 55.25 3.44
C TRP A 743 8.84 54.74 2.36
N GLY A 744 10.13 55.06 2.50
CA GLY A 744 11.18 54.68 1.55
C GLY A 744 11.96 53.41 1.90
N ALA A 745 12.24 53.14 3.19
CA ALA A 745 13.18 52.09 3.59
C ALA A 745 12.57 50.85 4.24
N ALA A 746 11.76 51.01 5.29
CA ALA A 746 11.10 49.91 5.97
C ALA A 746 9.93 50.40 6.84
N MET A 747 9.01 49.49 7.15
CA MET A 747 8.05 49.59 8.24
C MET A 747 8.16 48.39 9.17
N ASN A 748 8.10 48.62 10.48
CA ASN A 748 8.00 47.58 11.51
C ASN A 748 6.81 47.86 12.41
N LEU A 749 5.91 46.90 12.55
CA LEU A 749 4.80 46.89 13.50
C LEU A 749 5.13 45.92 14.63
N LYS A 750 5.34 46.45 15.84
CA LYS A 750 5.64 45.65 17.04
C LYS A 750 4.51 45.70 18.04
N HIS A 751 4.27 44.60 18.74
CA HIS A 751 3.38 44.57 19.89
C HIS A 751 4.05 45.30 21.07
N LEU A 752 3.28 46.05 21.84
CA LEU A 752 3.75 46.72 23.06
C LEU A 752 3.20 46.00 24.30
N VAL A 753 1.94 46.27 24.61
CA VAL A 753 1.17 45.72 25.73
C VAL A 753 -0.30 45.72 25.34
N ASP A 754 -1.09 44.80 25.91
CA ASP A 754 -2.52 44.66 25.66
C ASP A 754 -2.86 44.65 24.15
N GLN A 755 -3.62 45.64 23.68
CA GLN A 755 -3.99 45.84 22.27
C GLN A 755 -3.17 46.93 21.57
N GLN A 756 -2.09 47.43 22.18
CA GLN A 756 -1.27 48.52 21.63
C GLN A 756 -0.10 48.01 20.80
N PHE A 757 0.10 48.62 19.65
CA PHE A 757 1.18 48.33 18.71
C PHE A 757 1.94 49.61 18.34
N LEU A 758 3.25 49.50 18.12
CA LEU A 758 4.09 50.57 17.61
C LEU A 758 4.46 50.29 16.14
N MET A 759 3.94 51.12 15.24
CA MET A 759 4.30 51.15 13.83
C MET A 759 5.41 52.18 13.61
N THR A 760 6.64 51.71 13.39
CA THR A 760 7.80 52.54 13.05
C THR A 760 8.04 52.51 11.55
N MET A 761 8.23 53.66 10.91
CA MET A 761 8.54 53.81 9.49
C MET A 761 9.79 54.67 9.31
N ASP A 762 10.70 54.25 8.44
CA ASP A 762 11.99 54.91 8.23
C ASP A 762 12.19 55.37 6.77
N GLN A 763 12.88 56.51 6.64
CA GLN A 763 13.24 57.26 5.42
C GLN A 763 12.06 57.83 4.63
N SER A 764 12.09 59.15 4.42
CA SER A 764 11.17 59.90 3.53
C SER A 764 9.70 59.56 3.77
N VAL A 765 9.29 59.58 5.03
CA VAL A 765 7.95 59.16 5.43
C VAL A 765 6.95 60.29 5.14
N GLU A 766 5.86 59.95 4.46
CA GLU A 766 4.73 60.83 4.15
C GLU A 766 3.49 60.28 4.86
N LEU A 767 2.84 61.11 5.68
CA LEU A 767 1.48 60.89 6.18
C LEU A 767 0.54 61.89 5.51
N VAL A 768 -0.57 61.40 4.98
CA VAL A 768 -1.75 62.19 4.61
C VAL A 768 -2.91 61.71 5.48
N ARG A 769 -3.46 62.60 6.31
CA ARG A 769 -4.68 62.39 7.07
C ARG A 769 -5.78 63.28 6.52
N ALA A 770 -6.98 62.74 6.35
CA ALA A 770 -8.21 63.47 6.06
C ALA A 770 -9.26 63.04 7.09
N GLY A 771 -9.60 63.94 8.02
CA GLY A 771 -10.75 63.75 8.91
C GLY A 771 -12.09 63.93 8.17
N PRO A 772 -13.23 63.72 8.84
CA PRO A 772 -14.55 64.01 8.29
C PRO A 772 -14.74 65.47 7.87
N GLU A 773 -14.08 66.43 8.50
CA GLU A 773 -14.08 67.84 8.06
C GLU A 773 -12.82 68.22 7.25
N THR A 774 -12.96 69.18 6.32
CA THR A 774 -11.83 69.70 5.53
C THR A 774 -10.78 70.41 6.37
N SER A 775 -11.18 71.03 7.49
CA SER A 775 -10.36 71.58 8.58
C SER A 775 -9.39 70.55 9.16
N GLU A 776 -9.78 69.29 9.22
CA GLU A 776 -9.04 68.17 9.83
C GLU A 776 -8.08 67.46 8.85
N THR A 777 -7.86 68.04 7.66
CA THR A 777 -6.88 67.52 6.70
C THR A 777 -5.46 67.93 7.09
N MET A 778 -4.53 66.99 7.14
CA MET A 778 -3.13 67.23 7.47
C MET A 778 -2.20 66.39 6.57
N THR A 779 -1.14 67.00 6.05
CA THR A 779 0.02 66.25 5.56
C THR A 779 1.23 66.46 6.47
N LEU A 780 2.03 65.42 6.67
CA LEU A 780 3.29 65.43 7.41
C LEU A 780 4.35 64.70 6.58
N THR A 781 5.50 65.32 6.35
CA THR A 781 6.71 64.64 5.86
C THR A 781 7.80 64.67 6.91
N CYS A 782 8.55 63.58 7.07
CA CYS A 782 9.63 63.45 8.07
C CYS A 782 10.66 62.37 7.69
N ASP A 783 11.78 62.30 8.43
CA ASP A 783 12.82 61.29 8.17
C ASP A 783 12.46 59.92 8.77
N ARG A 784 11.73 59.91 9.89
CA ARG A 784 11.19 58.73 10.58
C ARG A 784 9.85 59.08 11.23
N LEU A 785 8.91 58.14 11.25
CA LEU A 785 7.63 58.28 11.92
C LEU A 785 7.36 57.10 12.86
N GLU A 786 6.90 57.40 14.06
CA GLU A 786 6.41 56.46 15.06
C GLU A 786 4.90 56.66 15.23
N ALA A 787 4.09 55.66 14.88
CA ALA A 787 2.64 55.68 15.02
C ALA A 787 2.21 54.64 16.05
N THR A 788 1.51 55.06 17.11
CA THR A 788 0.89 54.14 18.06
C THR A 788 -0.49 53.76 17.53
N LEU A 789 -0.69 52.47 17.30
CA LEU A 789 -1.95 51.87 16.91
C LEU A 789 -2.58 51.13 18.10
N GLU A 790 -3.90 51.15 18.18
CA GLU A 790 -4.66 50.20 18.98
C GLU A 790 -5.29 49.18 18.02
N ARG A 791 -4.89 47.92 18.12
CA ARG A 791 -5.45 46.82 17.33
C ARG A 791 -6.22 45.89 18.24
N THR A 792 -7.53 45.82 18.05
CA THR A 792 -8.33 44.76 18.68
C THR A 792 -8.12 43.45 17.92
N ALA A 793 -6.92 42.89 18.07
CA ALA A 793 -6.73 41.46 17.92
C ALA A 793 -7.63 40.80 18.98
N THR A 794 -8.59 40.01 18.52
CA THR A 794 -9.44 39.26 19.43
C THR A 794 -8.55 38.23 20.10
N ALA A 795 -8.44 38.33 21.44
CA ALA A 795 -7.84 37.25 22.21
C ALA A 795 -8.52 35.94 21.81
N PRO A 796 -7.78 34.81 21.71
CA PRO A 796 -8.43 33.52 21.77
C PRO A 796 -9.11 33.45 23.14
N ASP A 797 -10.44 33.56 23.18
CA ASP A 797 -11.18 33.20 24.38
C ASP A 797 -10.82 31.73 24.68
N ASP A 798 -10.30 31.46 25.87
CA ASP A 798 -10.00 30.10 26.35
C ASP A 798 -11.29 29.23 26.48
N SER A 799 -12.45 29.77 26.10
CA SER A 799 -13.76 29.10 26.02
C SER A 799 -14.31 28.93 24.60
N ALA A 800 -13.54 29.26 23.55
CA ALA A 800 -13.92 29.03 22.15
C ALA A 800 -13.12 27.87 21.54
N GLU A 801 -13.40 26.65 22.00
CA GLU A 801 -12.97 25.42 21.32
C GLU A 801 -13.53 25.42 19.88
N GLY A 802 -12.69 25.67 18.88
CA GLY A 802 -13.03 25.46 17.46
C GLY A 802 -12.64 26.54 16.44
N SER A 803 -12.26 27.76 16.84
CA SER A 803 -11.90 28.79 15.85
C SER A 803 -10.45 28.64 15.34
N THR A 804 -10.28 27.79 14.32
CA THR A 804 -9.03 27.64 13.55
C THR A 804 -8.82 28.71 12.46
N ALA A 805 -9.66 29.76 12.44
CA ALA A 805 -9.73 30.72 11.35
C ALA A 805 -8.43 31.55 11.19
N PHE A 806 -7.99 31.71 9.95
CA PHE A 806 -6.86 32.56 9.59
C PHE A 806 -7.20 34.04 9.82
N ASN A 807 -6.47 34.74 10.69
CA ASN A 807 -6.75 36.14 11.07
C ASN A 807 -5.53 37.07 10.84
N MET A 808 -5.75 38.21 10.16
CA MET A 808 -4.71 39.20 9.80
C MET A 808 -4.57 40.37 10.81
N GLY A 809 -5.04 40.16 12.04
CA GLY A 809 -4.75 40.97 13.23
C GLY A 809 -5.82 42.01 13.59
N GLY A 810 -7.04 41.88 13.05
CA GLY A 810 -8.19 42.72 13.38
C GLY A 810 -8.05 44.22 13.07
N SER A 811 -9.12 44.94 13.38
CA SER A 811 -9.25 46.38 13.13
C SER A 811 -8.23 47.20 13.91
N SER A 812 -7.69 48.24 13.27
CA SER A 812 -6.66 49.14 13.84
C SER A 812 -7.16 50.59 13.94
N GLU A 813 -6.89 51.25 15.06
CA GLU A 813 -7.11 52.68 15.28
C GLU A 813 -5.78 53.42 15.49
N LEU A 814 -5.67 54.65 15.00
CA LEU A 814 -4.48 55.48 15.17
C LEU A 814 -4.62 56.37 16.41
N GLN A 815 -3.81 56.10 17.44
CA GLN A 815 -3.88 56.82 18.72
C GLN A 815 -2.90 58.00 18.81
N ARG A 816 -1.69 57.84 18.25
CA ARG A 816 -0.62 58.85 18.29
C ARG A 816 0.25 58.79 17.03
N VAL A 817 0.76 59.94 16.59
CA VAL A 817 1.74 60.10 15.51
C VAL A 817 2.89 60.96 16.00
N ARG A 818 4.12 60.46 15.87
CA ARG A 818 5.34 61.16 16.21
C ARG A 818 6.29 61.19 15.01
N GLY A 819 6.35 62.32 14.32
CA GLY A 819 7.35 62.60 13.29
C GLY A 819 8.67 63.03 13.93
N ILE A 820 9.78 62.49 13.41
CA ILE A 820 11.15 62.75 13.87
C ILE A 820 12.03 63.06 12.66
N GLY A 821 12.88 64.09 12.78
CA GLY A 821 13.77 64.54 11.71
C GLY A 821 13.29 65.84 11.09
N ARG A 822 13.46 65.99 9.77
CA ARG A 822 12.98 67.14 9.00
C ARG A 822 11.46 67.13 8.87
N CYS A 823 10.75 67.54 9.92
CA CYS A 823 9.29 67.49 9.99
C CYS A 823 8.66 68.73 9.36
N PHE A 824 7.96 68.54 8.22
CA PHE A 824 7.15 69.58 7.59
C PHE A 824 5.67 69.16 7.60
N ILE A 825 4.82 69.99 8.19
CA ILE A 825 3.40 69.74 8.38
C ILE A 825 2.59 70.82 7.67
N ARG A 826 1.52 70.43 6.97
CA ARG A 826 0.59 71.34 6.30
C ARG A 826 -0.85 70.95 6.62
N THR A 827 -1.61 71.90 7.14
CA THR A 827 -3.08 71.84 7.29
C THR A 827 -3.72 72.90 6.38
N PRO A 828 -5.06 73.11 6.36
CA PRO A 828 -5.66 74.23 5.63
C PRO A 828 -5.08 75.57 6.04
N ASP A 829 -4.89 75.80 7.34
CA ASP A 829 -4.58 77.12 7.91
C ASP A 829 -3.10 77.37 8.22
N TYR A 830 -2.28 76.32 8.34
CA TYR A 830 -0.88 76.45 8.76
C TYR A 830 0.08 75.60 7.93
N ASP A 831 1.27 76.16 7.65
CA ASP A 831 2.47 75.41 7.28
C ASP A 831 3.45 75.47 8.47
N VAL A 832 4.00 74.33 8.90
CA VAL A 832 4.84 74.19 10.09
C VAL A 832 6.12 73.42 9.78
N GLU A 833 7.26 73.96 10.20
CA GLU A 833 8.56 73.29 10.17
C GLU A 833 9.08 73.09 11.60
N CYS A 834 9.44 71.85 11.93
CA CYS A 834 9.99 71.48 13.24
C CYS A 834 10.92 70.26 13.12
N GLU A 835 11.52 69.85 14.25
CA GLU A 835 12.32 68.62 14.31
C GLU A 835 11.51 67.41 14.80
N GLU A 836 10.64 67.66 15.79
CA GLU A 836 9.80 66.64 16.39
C GLU A 836 8.37 67.16 16.42
N PHE A 837 7.48 66.41 15.78
CA PHE A 837 6.05 66.63 15.74
C PHE A 837 5.37 65.48 16.47
N ASP A 838 4.89 65.70 17.68
CA ASP A 838 4.36 64.65 18.56
C ASP A 838 2.88 64.89 18.86
N TYR A 839 2.00 64.23 18.11
CA TYR A 839 0.57 64.48 18.01
C TYR A 839 -0.26 63.31 18.54
N SER A 840 -1.14 63.63 19.50
CA SER A 840 -2.13 62.71 20.04
C SER A 840 -3.45 62.86 19.30
N VAL A 841 -3.87 61.82 18.58
CA VAL A 841 -5.11 61.80 17.80
C VAL A 841 -6.33 61.80 18.73
N VAL A 842 -6.22 61.17 19.91
CA VAL A 842 -7.30 61.13 20.91
C VAL A 842 -7.60 62.52 21.48
N THR A 843 -6.55 63.30 21.76
CA THR A 843 -6.69 64.61 22.45
C THR A 843 -6.60 65.81 21.51
N GLN A 844 -6.32 65.59 20.21
CA GLN A 844 -6.10 66.62 19.20
C GLN A 844 -5.01 67.64 19.54
N ILE A 845 -4.01 67.24 20.36
CA ILE A 845 -2.91 68.11 20.80
C ILE A 845 -1.59 67.61 20.18
N ALA A 846 -0.89 68.52 19.51
CA ALA A 846 0.46 68.33 19.01
C ALA A 846 1.49 69.10 19.85
N GLN A 847 2.63 68.48 20.13
CA GLN A 847 3.83 69.13 20.66
C GLN A 847 4.85 69.31 19.53
N LEU A 848 5.33 70.53 19.37
CA LEU A 848 6.32 70.91 18.36
C LEU A 848 7.64 71.19 19.07
N ARG A 849 8.75 70.58 18.65
CA ARG A 849 10.08 70.84 19.21
C ARG A 849 11.11 71.00 18.10
N ALA A 850 12.14 71.80 18.35
CA ALA A 850 13.31 71.95 17.48
C ALA A 850 14.57 71.32 18.13
N ARG A 851 15.58 70.97 17.32
CA ARG A 851 16.91 70.66 17.85
C ARG A 851 17.49 71.89 18.57
N PRO A 852 18.36 71.69 19.59
CA PRO A 852 19.16 72.78 20.16
C PRO A 852 19.83 73.62 19.06
N GLY A 853 19.66 74.94 19.12
CA GLY A 853 20.17 75.87 18.10
C GLY A 853 19.27 76.09 16.87
N ARG A 854 18.11 75.44 16.80
CA ARG A 854 17.04 75.73 15.82
C ARG A 854 15.76 76.18 16.52
N LEU A 855 14.82 76.71 15.74
CA LEU A 855 13.48 77.10 16.20
C LEU A 855 12.42 76.37 15.36
N VAL A 856 11.30 76.02 15.99
CA VAL A 856 10.05 75.68 15.31
C VAL A 856 9.57 76.94 14.57
N ASN A 857 9.11 76.79 13.34
CA ASN A 857 8.61 77.87 12.50
C ASN A 857 7.19 77.54 12.05
N VAL A 858 6.21 78.33 12.50
CA VAL A 858 4.80 78.19 12.11
C VAL A 858 4.37 79.39 11.28
N LEU A 859 3.87 79.15 10.08
CA LEU A 859 3.37 80.16 9.16
C LEU A 859 1.84 80.02 9.00
N PRO A 860 1.03 80.91 9.59
CA PRO A 860 -0.41 80.97 9.34
C PRO A 860 -0.66 81.47 7.92
N LYS A 861 -1.52 80.78 7.16
CA LYS A 861 -1.84 81.18 5.79
C LYS A 861 -2.70 82.44 5.80
N GLY A 862 -2.30 83.43 5.01
CA GLY A 862 -2.94 84.75 4.98
C GLY A 862 -2.41 85.75 6.02
N GLN A 863 -1.51 85.37 6.93
CA GLN A 863 -0.79 86.30 7.81
C GLN A 863 0.71 86.32 7.50
N GLY A 864 1.30 87.51 7.41
CA GLY A 864 2.67 87.67 6.89
C GLY A 864 3.81 87.40 7.89
N THR A 865 3.52 87.17 9.18
CA THR A 865 4.55 87.02 10.23
C THR A 865 4.56 85.60 10.80
N PRO A 866 5.65 84.83 10.64
CA PRO A 866 5.76 83.49 11.20
C PRO A 866 6.00 83.52 12.71
N LEU A 867 5.39 82.60 13.45
CA LEU A 867 5.65 82.36 14.87
C LEU A 867 6.89 81.47 15.02
N ARG A 868 7.80 81.83 15.93
CA ARG A 868 9.06 81.10 16.16
C ARG A 868 9.36 80.88 17.64
N ALA A 869 9.71 79.65 18.02
CA ALA A 869 10.04 79.26 19.40
C ALA A 869 10.86 77.96 19.44
N ALA A 870 11.49 77.65 20.59
CA ALA A 870 12.20 76.38 20.75
C ALA A 870 11.24 75.18 20.92
N ALA A 871 10.11 75.40 21.60
CA ALA A 871 9.00 74.44 21.67
C ALA A 871 7.63 75.14 21.75
N MET A 872 6.62 74.53 21.12
CA MET A 872 5.23 74.96 21.13
C MET A 872 4.27 73.80 21.43
N THR A 873 3.05 74.12 21.83
CA THR A 873 1.92 73.19 21.86
C THR A 873 0.83 73.75 20.96
N TRP A 874 0.27 72.90 20.12
CA TRP A 874 -0.78 73.24 19.18
C TRP A 874 -2.00 72.38 19.48
N ASP A 875 -3.11 73.03 19.81
CA ASP A 875 -4.44 72.43 19.81
C ASP A 875 -4.97 72.49 18.37
N MET A 876 -5.12 71.32 17.75
CA MET A 876 -5.53 71.19 16.35
C MET A 876 -7.03 71.38 16.16
N THR A 877 -7.85 71.24 17.22
CA THR A 877 -9.29 71.49 17.17
C THR A 877 -9.62 72.97 17.24
N THR A 878 -8.94 73.73 18.11
CA THR A 878 -9.17 75.19 18.23
C THR A 878 -8.22 76.02 17.38
N GLY A 879 -7.25 75.39 16.70
CA GLY A 879 -6.17 76.06 15.98
C GLY A 879 -5.19 76.83 16.88
N ARG A 880 -5.31 76.73 18.21
CA ARG A 880 -4.59 77.56 19.17
C ARG A 880 -3.16 77.07 19.38
N ILE A 881 -2.20 77.96 19.19
CA ILE A 881 -0.77 77.70 19.44
C ILE A 881 -0.32 78.41 20.72
N GLN A 882 0.37 77.66 21.59
CA GLN A 882 0.94 78.13 22.85
C GLN A 882 2.45 77.92 22.84
N ILE A 883 3.22 78.99 23.07
CA ILE A 883 4.69 78.93 23.16
C ILE A 883 5.08 78.44 24.56
N ARG A 884 5.82 77.33 24.67
CA ARG A 884 6.32 76.80 25.96
C ARG A 884 7.72 77.29 26.32
N SER A 885 8.52 77.68 25.34
CA SER A 885 9.85 78.27 25.54
C SER A 885 10.16 79.27 24.44
N GLY A 886 9.97 80.56 24.76
CA GLY A 886 10.26 81.67 23.87
C GLY A 886 11.66 82.23 24.10
N SER A 887 12.60 81.99 23.18
CA SER A 887 13.80 82.81 23.03
C SER A 887 13.47 84.00 22.13
N GLY A 888 12.65 84.92 22.63
CA GLY A 888 12.26 86.14 21.91
C GLY A 888 13.30 87.23 22.08
N ALA A 889 14.11 87.48 21.04
CA ALA A 889 14.78 88.77 20.90
C ALA A 889 13.77 89.77 20.34
N LEU A 890 13.24 90.65 21.19
CA LEU A 890 12.46 91.81 20.76
C LEU A 890 13.43 92.84 20.17
N GLY A 891 13.40 93.02 18.85
CA GLY A 891 14.02 94.16 18.18
C GLY A 891 13.09 95.37 18.23
N GLN A 892 13.66 96.54 18.54
CA GLN A 892 13.07 97.84 18.22
C GLN A 892 13.29 98.18 16.74
#